data_AF-A0A957ZYH8-F1
#
_entry.id   AF-A0A957ZYH8-F1
#
_cell.length_a   1.000
_cell.length_b   1.000
_cell.length_c   1.000
_cell.angle_alpha   90.00
_cell.angle_beta   90.00
_cell.angle_gamma   90.00
#
_symmetry.space_group_name_H-M   'P 1'
#
loop_
_entity.id
_entity.type
_entity.pdbx_description
1 polymer ?
#
loop_
_entity_poly.entity_id
_entity_poly.type
_entity_poly.pdbx_seq_one_letter_code
_entity_poly.pdbx_strand_id
1 'polypeptide(L)'
;MESVTKSGQVERTKLSTSLATRAFDLISATIGLICLAPVFLIISLIIKISSNGHIFYVAKRVGLGGCIFDLYKFRTMYPNADQLGPKITVGNDPRITPVGRFLRRTKLDELPQLINVVKGDMSIVGPRPEDPHYVALYTLEQREILNARPGLTSPASRHHREEEQLLKGDYPVKTYREQIMPRKLAADLAYLKRRTFWSDIALILETITAVFNGNAILNIILNLRNRHFFLIDVSVLLITPLLALTLRLDGIGWWPQYRHALVFYTVFSLVIKIPIFYKVRFYDRYWRYAGVNDLVRVIIGVSLSTVTVFVLLFTMHPILEPHNLAMFRAVPFIDGLLTGLAVGGLRFGTRALYHWHRQHSLVMGGRRVLIVGAGEAGNMIVRELRANPQLNLEPIAFADDDPTKIGRQIQGLPVGGSSKDIPSLIGHYQIQRIFVAIPSAPLRRQRELIAKCTQSGLPTSSLPGIYQLIAGHKTISHFPEIDIHKLLKRDPIVINQTVVGKSINGAKVLITGAGGSIGSELCRQLAKFEPKCLILLGHGENSIFEINLNLKLTFPHLTTYPVIVDIRDREGVESIVEKFAPDIIFHAAAHKHVPLMQASIVEAVFNNVEGTYNVLKAAEKYTVDRFVLISTDKAVKPTSIMGATKRMAELLVRSSAVRSKRAFMSVRFGNVLGSRGSVVPIFQQQIASGGPVTVTHPDMCRYFMTIPEAVQLVLQASILGHGGEVFVLDMGQPVKILDLATELIKLSGLELNRDIEIVVNGIRPGEKLSEDLFLEQETYFRTQQEKIFVANHPNYNEVGETERTILNLLNTVKQNRTQMTSEHIQELILKVCHELDQNAFSSREDLSQSIIRPRISSPTQQSPSPNLSSLGA
;
A
#
# COMPACT_ATOMS: atom_id res chain seq x y z
N MET A 1 4.61 -46.42 55.63
CA MET A 1 5.57 -47.02 56.59
C MET A 1 5.70 -48.48 56.22
N GLU A 2 6.93 -48.98 56.25
CA GLU A 2 7.35 -50.40 56.18
C GLU A 2 7.13 -51.17 54.87
N SER A 3 8.01 -50.91 53.91
CA SER A 3 8.86 -51.91 53.26
C SER A 3 9.72 -51.20 52.22
N VAL A 4 10.84 -51.79 51.82
CA VAL A 4 11.92 -51.19 50.99
C VAL A 4 12.97 -50.42 51.80
N THR A 5 13.56 -51.12 52.77
CA THR A 5 14.98 -50.97 53.10
C THR A 5 15.79 -52.03 52.36
N LYS A 6 16.86 -51.59 51.70
CA LYS A 6 17.96 -52.38 51.08
C LYS A 6 17.74 -52.93 49.66
N SER A 7 17.96 -52.09 48.67
CA SER A 7 18.90 -52.34 47.56
C SER A 7 18.99 -51.07 46.69
N GLY A 8 20.20 -50.64 46.36
CA GLY A 8 20.43 -49.44 45.55
C GLY A 8 20.91 -48.23 46.35
N GLN A 9 22.14 -48.28 46.84
CA GLN A 9 22.94 -47.06 47.03
C GLN A 9 23.11 -46.40 45.66
N VAL A 10 22.21 -45.49 45.30
CA VAL A 10 22.48 -44.50 44.27
C VAL A 10 23.47 -43.52 44.88
N GLU A 11 24.68 -43.42 44.29
CA GLU A 11 25.66 -42.41 44.64
C GLU A 11 24.97 -41.04 44.74
N ARG A 12 24.95 -40.45 45.93
CA ARG A 12 24.60 -39.04 46.11
C ARG A 12 25.48 -38.25 45.14
N THR A 13 24.87 -37.55 44.19
CA THR A 13 25.58 -36.70 43.23
C THR A 13 26.42 -35.67 44.01
N LYS A 14 27.73 -35.91 44.10
CA LYS A 14 28.70 -35.23 44.96
C LYS A 14 28.76 -33.70 44.80
N LEU A 15 28.11 -33.11 43.79
CA LEU A 15 28.14 -31.67 43.53
C LEU A 15 27.04 -30.84 44.22
N SER A 16 25.86 -31.40 44.56
CA SER A 16 24.76 -30.58 45.13
C SER A 16 25.06 -30.09 46.55
N THR A 17 26.10 -30.64 47.18
CA THR A 17 26.57 -30.36 48.54
C THR A 17 28.01 -29.83 48.58
N SER A 18 28.61 -29.42 47.46
CA SER A 18 29.97 -28.87 47.49
C SER A 18 29.97 -27.50 48.19
N LEU A 19 30.90 -27.31 49.14
CA LEU A 19 31.08 -26.03 49.83
C LEU A 19 31.34 -24.88 48.84
N ALA A 20 32.02 -25.15 47.73
CA ALA A 20 32.32 -24.17 46.69
C ALA A 20 31.06 -23.68 45.96
N THR A 21 30.15 -24.58 45.58
CA THR A 21 28.87 -24.23 44.95
C THR A 21 28.02 -23.40 45.92
N ARG A 22 28.01 -23.78 47.20
CA ARG A 22 27.25 -23.04 48.21
C ARG A 22 27.82 -21.65 48.48
N ALA A 23 29.14 -21.52 48.54
CA ALA A 23 29.81 -20.23 48.70
C ALA A 23 29.50 -19.31 47.50
N PHE A 24 29.58 -19.84 46.27
CA PHE A 24 29.24 -19.10 45.05
C PHE A 24 27.78 -18.62 45.06
N ASP A 25 26.83 -19.49 45.41
CA ASP A 25 25.41 -19.14 45.51
C ASP A 25 25.17 -18.01 46.51
N LEU A 26 25.77 -18.11 47.70
CA LEU A 26 25.61 -17.12 48.76
C LEU A 26 26.21 -15.77 48.37
N ILE A 27 27.43 -15.75 47.84
CA ILE A 27 28.11 -14.52 47.41
C ILE A 27 27.32 -13.85 46.28
N SER A 28 26.97 -14.61 45.25
CA SER A 28 26.28 -14.09 44.07
C SER A 28 24.87 -13.59 44.40
N ALA A 29 24.12 -14.30 45.25
CA ALA A 29 22.80 -13.84 45.68
C ALA A 29 22.87 -12.60 46.58
N THR A 30 23.87 -12.52 47.46
CA THR A 30 24.08 -11.35 48.34
C THR A 30 24.44 -10.10 47.52
N ILE A 31 25.39 -10.22 46.59
CA ILE A 31 25.74 -9.14 45.65
C ILE A 31 24.52 -8.75 44.82
N GLY A 32 23.78 -9.73 44.30
CA GLY A 32 22.56 -9.50 43.54
C GLY A 32 21.51 -8.70 44.32
N LEU A 33 21.27 -9.04 45.59
CA LEU A 33 20.33 -8.31 46.45
C LEU A 33 20.77 -6.86 46.71
N ILE A 34 22.07 -6.61 46.90
CA ILE A 34 22.60 -5.25 47.09
C ILE A 34 22.48 -4.42 45.81
N CYS A 35 22.96 -4.95 44.69
CA CYS A 35 22.93 -4.25 43.39
C CYS A 35 21.49 -3.98 42.91
N LEU A 36 20.56 -4.90 43.19
CA LEU A 36 19.16 -4.78 42.79
C LEU A 36 18.29 -4.06 43.83
N ALA A 37 18.82 -3.63 44.98
CA ALA A 37 18.04 -2.95 46.02
C ALA A 37 17.23 -1.73 45.51
N PRO A 38 17.77 -0.85 44.64
CA PRO A 38 16.98 0.24 44.06
C PRO A 38 15.82 -0.26 43.20
N VAL A 39 16.04 -1.33 42.44
CA VAL A 39 15.01 -1.97 41.59
C VAL A 39 13.93 -2.61 42.46
N PHE A 40 14.30 -3.29 43.54
CA PHE A 40 13.37 -3.84 44.53
C PHE A 40 12.50 -2.75 45.15
N LEU A 41 13.07 -1.60 45.51
CA LEU A 41 12.35 -0.47 46.09
C LEU A 41 11.32 0.10 45.09
N ILE A 42 11.74 0.33 43.85
CA ILE A 42 10.87 0.85 42.78
C ILE A 42 9.71 -0.11 42.51
N ILE A 43 9.99 -1.41 42.33
CA ILE A 43 8.94 -2.42 42.09
C ILE A 43 7.98 -2.49 43.28
N SER A 44 8.50 -2.47 44.51
CA SER A 44 7.70 -2.48 45.73
C SER A 44 6.74 -1.29 45.81
N LEU A 45 7.23 -0.09 45.47
CA LEU A 45 6.42 1.12 45.43
C LEU A 45 5.32 1.03 44.35
N ILE A 46 5.66 0.57 43.15
CA ILE A 46 4.70 0.41 42.05
C ILE A 46 3.61 -0.60 42.42
N ILE A 47 3.96 -1.73 43.04
CA ILE A 47 2.98 -2.74 43.49
C ILE A 47 2.06 -2.15 44.56
N LYS A 48 2.61 -1.39 45.52
CA LYS A 48 1.86 -0.78 46.62
C LYS A 48 0.90 0.30 46.14
N ILE A 49 1.27 1.06 45.10
CA ILE A 49 0.40 2.06 44.46
C ILE A 49 -0.67 1.38 43.60
N SER A 50 -0.30 0.31 42.88
CA SER A 50 -1.19 -0.32 41.89
C SER A 50 -2.22 -1.27 42.49
N SER A 51 -2.03 -1.78 43.71
CA SER A 51 -2.94 -2.75 44.31
C SER A 51 -2.88 -2.73 45.84
N ASN A 52 -4.02 -2.90 46.50
CA ASN A 52 -4.09 -3.04 47.95
C ASN A 52 -3.54 -4.41 48.38
N GLY A 53 -2.62 -4.46 49.36
CA GLY A 53 -2.08 -5.70 49.89
C GLY A 53 -0.59 -5.66 50.27
N HIS A 54 -0.02 -6.85 50.51
CA HIS A 54 1.40 -7.04 50.79
C HIS A 54 2.23 -7.09 49.51
N ILE A 55 3.45 -6.55 49.54
CA ILE A 55 4.34 -6.49 48.37
C ILE A 55 4.76 -7.88 47.90
N PHE A 56 5.04 -8.79 48.84
CA PHE A 56 5.46 -10.15 48.54
C PHE A 56 4.28 -11.12 48.54
N TYR A 57 4.36 -12.11 47.66
CA TYR A 57 3.56 -13.31 47.65
C TYR A 57 4.45 -14.49 48.07
N VAL A 58 3.93 -15.33 48.96
CA VAL A 58 4.65 -16.48 49.51
C VAL A 58 3.95 -17.75 49.06
N ALA A 59 4.65 -18.61 48.33
CA ALA A 59 4.12 -19.87 47.82
C ALA A 59 4.78 -21.07 48.49
N LYS A 60 4.00 -22.07 48.90
CA LYS A 60 4.53 -23.34 49.41
C LYS A 60 5.06 -24.19 48.26
N ARG A 61 6.31 -24.64 48.37
CA ARG A 61 6.99 -25.45 47.34
C ARG A 61 7.80 -26.58 47.94
N VAL A 62 8.01 -27.63 47.16
CA VAL A 62 8.84 -28.77 47.57
C VAL A 62 10.31 -28.51 47.17
N GLY A 63 11.21 -28.69 48.12
CA GLY A 63 12.65 -28.54 47.96
C GLY A 63 13.41 -29.84 48.23
N LEU A 64 14.67 -29.69 48.66
CA LEU A 64 15.59 -30.80 48.88
C LEU A 64 15.01 -31.85 49.84
N GLY A 65 15.10 -33.13 49.47
CA GLY A 65 14.62 -34.25 50.27
C GLY A 65 13.10 -34.34 50.37
N GLY A 66 12.35 -33.57 49.57
CA GLY A 66 10.89 -33.51 49.65
C GLY A 66 10.35 -32.56 50.73
N CYS A 67 11.22 -31.80 51.40
CA CYS A 67 10.81 -30.84 52.43
C CYS A 67 10.08 -29.63 51.81
N ILE A 68 9.03 -29.15 52.48
CA ILE A 68 8.27 -27.97 52.03
C ILE A 68 8.93 -26.70 52.56
N PHE A 69 9.08 -25.69 51.71
CA PHE A 69 9.60 -24.36 52.08
C PHE A 69 8.75 -23.22 51.47
N ASP A 70 9.00 -22.01 51.97
CA ASP A 70 8.32 -20.78 51.55
C ASP A 70 9.09 -20.05 50.43
N LEU A 71 8.53 -20.04 49.22
CA LEU A 71 9.11 -19.36 48.05
C LEU A 71 8.62 -17.91 47.96
N TYR A 72 9.54 -16.95 47.96
CA TYR A 72 9.20 -15.52 47.87
C TYR A 72 9.12 -15.04 46.41
N LYS A 73 8.04 -14.32 46.08
CA LYS A 73 7.88 -13.59 44.81
C LYS A 73 7.30 -12.21 45.04
N PHE A 74 7.45 -11.31 44.08
CA PHE A 74 6.63 -10.09 44.07
C PHE A 74 5.18 -10.45 43.76
N ARG A 75 4.24 -9.76 44.41
CA ARG A 75 2.82 -9.94 44.17
C ARG A 75 2.48 -9.47 42.76
N THR A 76 1.86 -10.37 41.99
CA THR A 76 1.44 -10.10 40.61
C THR A 76 -0.07 -10.22 40.40
N MET A 77 -0.79 -10.78 41.37
CA MET A 77 -2.24 -10.97 41.33
C MET A 77 -2.97 -10.10 42.36
N TYR A 78 -4.26 -9.86 42.13
CA TYR A 78 -5.13 -9.21 43.11
C TYR A 78 -5.25 -10.06 44.40
N PRO A 79 -5.54 -9.44 45.56
CA PRO A 79 -5.83 -10.18 46.80
C PRO A 79 -6.90 -11.25 46.60
N ASN A 80 -6.75 -12.40 47.26
CA ASN A 80 -7.68 -13.54 47.21
C ASN A 80 -7.84 -14.22 45.84
N ALA A 81 -6.99 -13.90 44.86
CA ALA A 81 -6.95 -14.56 43.55
C ALA A 81 -6.78 -16.09 43.62
N ASP A 82 -6.09 -16.59 44.65
CA ASP A 82 -5.82 -18.01 44.85
C ASP A 82 -7.07 -18.83 45.22
N GLN A 83 -8.16 -18.16 45.62
CA GLN A 83 -9.46 -18.78 45.95
C GLN A 83 -10.43 -18.82 44.76
N LEU A 84 -10.12 -18.10 43.67
CA LEU A 84 -11.04 -17.83 42.55
C LEU A 84 -10.79 -18.69 41.30
N GLY A 85 -9.79 -19.59 41.30
CA GLY A 85 -9.50 -20.41 40.12
C GLY A 85 -8.33 -21.39 40.32
N PRO A 86 -7.96 -22.16 39.28
CA PRO A 86 -6.90 -23.17 39.37
C PRO A 86 -5.54 -22.54 39.74
N LYS A 87 -4.68 -23.33 40.40
CA LYS A 87 -3.33 -22.92 40.84
C LYS A 87 -2.35 -22.67 39.68
N ILE A 88 -2.71 -23.07 38.46
CA ILE A 88 -1.97 -22.76 37.23
C ILE A 88 -2.54 -21.47 36.63
N THR A 89 -1.66 -20.55 36.26
CA THR A 89 -2.05 -19.33 35.56
C THR A 89 -2.10 -19.57 34.04
N VAL A 90 -3.18 -19.16 33.39
CA VAL A 90 -3.31 -19.12 31.92
C VAL A 90 -2.93 -17.75 31.36
N GLY A 91 -2.61 -17.65 30.07
CA GLY A 91 -1.98 -16.45 29.50
C GLY A 91 -2.79 -15.13 29.62
N ASN A 92 -4.12 -15.18 29.69
CA ASN A 92 -4.97 -13.99 29.83
C ASN A 92 -5.83 -14.05 31.11
N ASP A 93 -5.19 -14.44 32.22
CA ASP A 93 -5.87 -14.64 33.50
C ASP A 93 -6.29 -13.29 34.14
N PRO A 94 -7.61 -13.06 34.35
CA PRO A 94 -8.13 -11.79 34.87
C PRO A 94 -7.68 -11.52 36.32
N ARG A 95 -7.13 -12.52 37.01
CA ARG A 95 -6.61 -12.39 38.38
C ARG A 95 -5.29 -11.61 38.45
N ILE A 96 -4.60 -11.41 37.32
CA ILE A 96 -3.30 -10.72 37.26
C ILE A 96 -3.48 -9.21 37.11
N THR A 97 -2.79 -8.44 37.94
CA THR A 97 -2.76 -6.97 37.86
C THR A 97 -2.05 -6.49 36.58
N PRO A 98 -2.31 -5.27 36.08
CA PRO A 98 -1.58 -4.70 34.93
C PRO A 98 -0.06 -4.66 35.15
N VAL A 99 0.38 -4.24 36.35
CA VAL A 99 1.78 -4.28 36.75
C VAL A 99 2.28 -5.72 36.83
N GLY A 100 1.48 -6.62 37.39
CA GLY A 100 1.81 -8.04 37.49
C GLY A 100 2.05 -8.72 36.14
N ARG A 101 1.29 -8.34 35.10
CA ARG A 101 1.53 -8.80 33.72
C ARG A 101 2.91 -8.39 33.21
N PHE A 102 3.33 -7.15 33.48
CA PHE A 102 4.67 -6.68 33.12
C PHE A 102 5.78 -7.43 33.88
N LEU A 103 5.61 -7.60 35.19
CA LEU A 103 6.59 -8.30 36.03
C LEU A 103 6.76 -9.77 35.62
N ARG A 104 5.67 -10.48 35.33
CA ARG A 104 5.71 -11.88 34.86
C ARG A 104 6.36 -12.03 33.48
N ARG A 105 6.06 -11.11 32.55
CA ARG A 105 6.64 -11.11 31.20
C ARG A 105 8.16 -10.90 31.24
N THR A 106 8.63 -10.08 32.17
CA THR A 106 10.05 -9.76 32.35
C THR A 106 10.76 -10.67 33.35
N LYS A 107 10.03 -11.57 34.02
CA LYS A 107 10.50 -12.44 35.13
C LYS A 107 11.07 -11.67 36.33
N LEU A 108 10.79 -10.37 36.42
CA LEU A 108 11.19 -9.54 37.56
C LEU A 108 10.44 -9.93 38.84
N ASP A 109 9.30 -10.62 38.72
CA ASP A 109 8.53 -11.10 39.86
C ASP A 109 9.26 -12.16 40.69
N GLU A 110 10.27 -12.81 40.12
CA GLU A 110 11.02 -13.90 40.75
C GLU A 110 12.28 -13.45 41.48
N LEU A 111 12.70 -12.19 41.34
CA LEU A 111 13.90 -11.66 42.01
C LEU A 111 13.93 -11.89 43.53
N PRO A 112 12.81 -11.82 44.28
CA PRO A 112 12.82 -12.09 45.73
C PRO A 112 13.27 -13.50 46.11
N GLN A 113 13.29 -14.46 45.17
CA GLN A 113 13.81 -15.81 45.39
C GLN A 113 15.31 -15.82 45.71
N LEU A 114 16.06 -14.75 45.42
CA LEU A 114 17.45 -14.60 45.89
C LEU A 114 17.53 -14.67 47.43
N ILE A 115 16.47 -14.27 48.15
CA ILE A 115 16.36 -14.44 49.61
C ILE A 115 16.34 -15.93 49.97
N ASN A 116 15.64 -16.78 49.20
CA ASN A 116 15.64 -18.23 49.41
C ASN A 116 17.00 -18.86 49.15
N VAL A 117 17.77 -18.31 48.19
CA VAL A 117 19.15 -18.74 47.96
C VAL A 117 20.02 -18.39 49.17
N VAL A 118 19.91 -17.18 49.72
CA VAL A 118 20.65 -16.80 50.94
C VAL A 118 20.26 -17.67 52.14
N LYS A 119 18.96 -17.94 52.34
CA LYS A 119 18.45 -18.83 53.41
C LYS A 119 18.93 -20.28 53.29
N GLY A 120 19.28 -20.72 52.08
CA GLY A 120 19.76 -22.07 51.81
C GLY A 120 18.68 -23.05 51.36
N ASP A 121 17.44 -22.59 51.23
CA ASP A 121 16.32 -23.35 50.67
C ASP A 121 16.51 -23.62 49.17
N MET A 122 17.19 -22.69 48.47
CA MET A 122 17.45 -22.74 47.03
C MET A 122 18.94 -22.56 46.70
N SER A 123 19.27 -22.88 45.46
CA SER A 123 20.54 -22.58 44.77
C SER A 123 20.27 -21.63 43.59
N ILE A 124 21.30 -21.01 43.02
CA ILE A 124 21.14 -20.23 41.79
C ILE A 124 20.77 -21.18 40.63
N VAL A 125 21.43 -22.34 40.57
CA VAL A 125 21.22 -23.35 39.53
C VAL A 125 20.73 -24.66 40.12
N GLY A 126 19.59 -25.11 39.64
CA GLY A 126 18.97 -26.36 40.08
C GLY A 126 17.57 -26.54 39.50
N PRO A 127 16.94 -27.70 39.70
CA PRO A 127 15.57 -27.95 39.26
C PRO A 127 14.59 -26.92 39.79
N ARG A 128 13.55 -26.58 39.02
CA ARG A 128 12.57 -25.59 39.49
C ARG A 128 11.72 -26.16 40.63
N PRO A 129 11.48 -25.39 41.71
CA PRO A 129 10.65 -25.85 42.82
C PRO A 129 9.18 -25.96 42.38
N GLU A 130 8.55 -27.12 42.64
CA GLU A 130 7.19 -27.44 42.18
C GLU A 130 6.17 -27.44 43.33
N ASP A 131 4.89 -27.28 43.00
CA ASP A 131 3.78 -27.36 43.96
C ASP A 131 3.66 -28.78 44.56
N PRO A 132 3.48 -28.93 45.89
CA PRO A 132 3.32 -30.23 46.53
C PRO A 132 2.26 -31.12 45.89
N HIS A 133 1.19 -30.53 45.34
CA HIS A 133 0.14 -31.26 44.65
C HIS A 133 0.65 -32.03 43.41
N TYR A 134 1.55 -31.44 42.63
CA TYR A 134 2.11 -32.09 41.43
C TYR A 134 3.24 -33.05 41.78
N VAL A 135 4.03 -32.75 42.81
CA VAL A 135 5.09 -33.65 43.29
C VAL A 135 4.53 -34.97 43.79
N ALA A 136 3.32 -34.97 44.35
CA ALA A 136 2.62 -36.20 44.74
C ALA A 136 2.39 -37.17 43.55
N LEU A 137 2.34 -36.65 42.31
CA LEU A 137 2.11 -37.41 41.09
C LEU A 137 3.41 -37.92 40.43
N TYR A 138 4.59 -37.64 41.01
CA TYR A 138 5.86 -38.02 40.42
C TYR A 138 6.07 -39.54 40.47
N THR A 139 6.59 -40.09 39.37
CA THR A 139 7.11 -41.46 39.34
C THR A 139 8.35 -41.60 40.24
N LEU A 140 8.74 -42.84 40.57
CA LEU A 140 9.94 -43.10 41.38
C LEU A 140 11.20 -42.48 40.76
N GLU A 141 11.36 -42.56 39.44
CA GLU A 141 12.47 -41.94 38.72
C GLU A 141 12.40 -40.40 38.76
N GLN A 142 11.19 -39.82 38.63
CA GLN A 142 11.01 -38.37 38.70
C GLN A 142 11.34 -37.79 40.08
N ARG A 143 11.17 -38.57 41.16
CA ARG A 143 11.52 -38.14 42.52
C ARG A 143 13.01 -37.96 42.74
N GLU A 144 13.87 -38.50 41.88
CA GLU A 144 15.33 -38.27 41.94
C GLU A 144 15.68 -36.77 41.88
N ILE A 145 14.83 -35.96 41.23
CA ILE A 145 15.02 -34.51 41.13
C ILE A 145 15.02 -33.81 42.50
N LEU A 146 14.34 -34.40 43.49
CA LEU A 146 14.25 -33.89 44.87
C LEU A 146 15.53 -34.12 45.67
N ASN A 147 16.49 -34.89 45.14
CA ASN A 147 17.81 -35.06 45.74
C ASN A 147 18.76 -33.88 45.47
N ALA A 148 18.33 -32.91 44.66
CA ALA A 148 19.04 -31.66 44.42
C ALA A 148 18.29 -30.47 45.03
N ARG A 149 19.03 -29.43 45.45
CA ARG A 149 18.41 -28.18 45.87
C ARG A 149 17.72 -27.51 44.67
N PRO A 150 16.51 -26.96 44.86
CA PRO A 150 15.82 -26.25 43.80
C PRO A 150 16.58 -24.98 43.39
N GLY A 151 16.50 -24.63 42.11
CA GLY A 151 17.22 -23.51 41.49
C GLY A 151 16.35 -22.31 41.17
N LEU A 152 16.96 -21.12 41.17
CA LEU A 152 16.38 -19.92 40.56
C LEU A 152 16.26 -20.10 39.05
N THR A 153 17.30 -20.63 38.41
CA THR A 153 17.30 -21.03 37.00
C THR A 153 17.53 -22.54 36.84
N SER A 154 16.96 -23.10 35.76
CA SER A 154 17.10 -24.52 35.40
C SER A 154 17.10 -24.69 33.87
N PRO A 155 17.61 -25.81 33.34
CA PRO A 155 17.49 -26.17 31.93
C PRO A 155 16.04 -26.15 31.42
N ALA A 156 15.08 -26.61 32.22
CA ALA A 156 13.66 -26.53 31.89
C ALA A 156 13.16 -25.08 31.70
N SER A 157 13.77 -24.11 32.40
CA SER A 157 13.44 -22.69 32.25
C SER A 157 13.83 -22.11 30.86
N ARG A 158 14.70 -22.80 30.11
CA ARG A 158 15.12 -22.44 28.75
C ARG A 158 14.15 -22.94 27.68
N HIS A 159 13.71 -24.19 27.78
CA HIS A 159 12.89 -24.86 26.76
C HIS A 159 11.41 -24.46 26.79
N HIS A 160 10.93 -23.96 27.93
CA HIS A 160 9.52 -23.70 28.17
C HIS A 160 9.24 -22.23 28.52
N ARG A 161 9.92 -21.32 27.81
CA ARG A 161 9.76 -19.86 27.99
C ARG A 161 8.37 -19.35 27.58
N GLU A 162 7.67 -20.11 26.74
CA GLU A 162 6.33 -19.83 26.21
C GLU A 162 5.26 -20.80 26.76
N GLU A 163 5.40 -21.28 28.01
CA GLU A 163 4.38 -22.11 28.69
C GLU A 163 2.97 -21.54 28.59
N GLU A 164 2.82 -20.22 28.70
CA GLU A 164 1.53 -19.53 28.60
C GLU A 164 0.88 -19.64 27.22
N GLN A 165 1.65 -19.88 26.14
CA GLN A 165 1.11 -20.11 24.80
C GLN A 165 0.63 -21.55 24.61
N LEU A 166 1.32 -22.52 25.22
CA LEU A 166 0.96 -23.95 25.18
C LEU A 166 -0.24 -24.29 26.08
N LEU A 167 -0.56 -23.44 27.06
CA LEU A 167 -1.67 -23.60 28.00
C LEU A 167 -2.98 -22.90 27.57
N LYS A 168 -3.12 -22.52 26.29
CA LYS A 168 -4.31 -21.81 25.75
C LYS A 168 -5.53 -22.69 25.45
N GLY A 169 -5.47 -24.01 25.69
CA GLY A 169 -6.58 -24.94 25.40
C GLY A 169 -7.58 -25.13 26.56
N ASP A 170 -8.68 -25.83 26.29
CA ASP A 170 -9.85 -25.99 27.21
C ASP A 170 -9.55 -26.72 28.53
N TYR A 171 -8.41 -27.40 28.66
CA TYR A 171 -8.04 -28.21 29.84
C TYR A 171 -6.60 -27.96 30.32
N PRO A 172 -6.26 -26.76 30.83
CA PRO A 172 -4.88 -26.35 31.11
C PRO A 172 -4.17 -27.21 32.17
N VAL A 173 -4.90 -27.75 33.14
CA VAL A 173 -4.34 -28.64 34.19
C VAL A 173 -3.95 -30.01 33.60
N LYS A 174 -4.76 -30.54 32.67
CA LYS A 174 -4.47 -31.82 32.00
C LYS A 174 -3.27 -31.69 31.06
N THR A 175 -3.24 -30.62 30.25
CA THR A 175 -2.11 -30.30 29.37
C THR A 175 -0.80 -30.14 30.13
N TYR A 176 -0.83 -29.45 31.28
CA TYR A 176 0.35 -29.32 32.13
C TYR A 176 0.86 -30.69 32.62
N ARG A 177 -0.04 -31.52 33.16
CA ARG A 177 0.31 -32.84 33.72
C ARG A 177 0.84 -33.81 32.68
N GLU A 178 0.21 -33.88 31.51
CA GLU A 178 0.48 -34.93 30.52
C GLU A 178 1.59 -34.55 29.52
N GLN A 179 1.79 -33.25 29.25
CA GLN A 179 2.66 -32.81 28.15
C GLN A 179 3.84 -31.96 28.61
N ILE A 180 3.63 -31.05 29.57
CA ILE A 180 4.64 -30.06 29.97
C ILE A 180 5.50 -30.58 31.12
N MET A 181 4.88 -31.03 32.20
CA MET A 181 5.56 -31.51 33.41
C MET A 181 6.56 -32.65 33.12
N PRO A 182 6.23 -33.70 32.33
CA PRO A 182 7.19 -34.78 32.06
C PRO A 182 8.43 -34.32 31.30
N ARG A 183 8.27 -33.37 30.35
CA ARG A 183 9.38 -32.82 29.56
C ARG A 183 10.30 -31.94 30.40
N LYS A 184 9.74 -31.13 31.30
CA LYS A 184 10.53 -30.31 32.26
C LYS A 184 11.36 -31.19 33.17
N LEU A 185 10.75 -32.22 33.74
CA LEU A 185 11.42 -33.18 34.61
C LEU A 185 12.53 -33.94 33.88
N ALA A 186 12.28 -34.37 32.64
CA ALA A 186 13.29 -35.05 31.83
C ALA A 186 14.51 -34.15 31.53
N ALA A 187 14.29 -32.89 31.19
CA ALA A 187 15.38 -31.93 30.92
C ALA A 187 16.23 -31.65 32.17
N ASP A 188 15.59 -31.43 33.32
CA ASP A 188 16.29 -31.17 34.57
C ASP A 188 17.02 -32.43 35.10
N LEU A 189 16.44 -33.63 34.98
CA LEU A 189 17.11 -34.90 35.31
C LEU A 189 18.32 -35.17 34.42
N ALA A 190 18.20 -34.94 33.10
CA ALA A 190 19.31 -35.12 32.16
C ALA A 190 20.47 -34.16 32.44
N TYR A 191 20.18 -32.97 32.97
CA TYR A 191 21.18 -32.02 33.41
C TYR A 191 21.83 -32.45 34.72
N LEU A 192 21.04 -32.86 35.73
CA LEU A 192 21.57 -33.33 37.01
C LEU A 192 22.55 -34.49 36.85
N LYS A 193 22.30 -35.41 35.90
CA LYS A 193 23.20 -36.53 35.57
C LYS A 193 24.57 -36.08 35.01
N ARG A 194 24.68 -34.89 34.42
CA ARG A 194 25.90 -34.34 33.77
C ARG A 194 26.39 -33.04 34.40
N ARG A 195 25.91 -32.71 35.59
CA ARG A 195 26.13 -31.42 36.23
C ARG A 195 27.60 -31.23 36.65
N THR A 196 28.16 -30.08 36.28
CA THR A 196 29.48 -29.60 36.70
C THR A 196 29.39 -28.13 37.13
N PHE A 197 30.40 -27.60 37.83
CA PHE A 197 30.45 -26.18 38.18
C PHE A 197 30.43 -25.28 36.92
N TRP A 198 31.14 -25.68 35.87
CA TRP A 198 31.17 -24.93 34.61
C TRP A 198 29.85 -25.00 33.83
N SER A 199 29.12 -26.11 33.91
CA SER A 199 27.77 -26.16 33.33
C SER A 199 26.79 -25.24 34.08
N ASP A 200 26.95 -25.08 35.41
CA ASP A 200 26.17 -24.12 36.19
C ASP A 200 26.48 -22.67 35.75
N ILE A 201 27.75 -22.31 35.58
CA ILE A 201 28.17 -20.98 35.08
C ILE A 201 27.67 -20.73 33.65
N ALA A 202 27.80 -21.72 32.76
CA ALA A 202 27.31 -21.62 31.39
C ALA A 202 25.79 -21.40 31.37
N LEU A 203 25.04 -22.15 32.18
CA LEU A 203 23.59 -21.99 32.29
C LEU A 203 23.19 -20.62 32.88
N ILE A 204 23.96 -20.08 33.83
CA ILE A 204 23.76 -18.72 34.36
C ILE A 204 23.96 -17.69 33.24
N LEU A 205 25.08 -17.77 32.50
CA LEU A 205 25.38 -16.85 31.40
C LEU A 205 24.34 -16.94 30.29
N GLU A 206 23.92 -18.14 29.92
CA GLU A 206 22.84 -18.37 28.96
C GLU A 206 21.51 -17.82 29.46
N THR A 207 21.21 -17.94 30.76
CA THR A 207 19.99 -17.37 31.36
C THR A 207 20.05 -15.84 31.31
N ILE A 208 21.20 -15.24 31.64
CA ILE A 208 21.42 -13.80 31.57
C ILE A 208 21.28 -13.32 30.12
N THR A 209 21.94 -13.93 29.14
CA THR A 209 21.81 -13.52 27.72
C THR A 209 20.39 -13.73 27.20
N ALA A 210 19.68 -14.77 27.65
CA ALA A 210 18.28 -14.98 27.32
C ALA A 210 17.40 -13.87 27.92
N VAL A 211 17.59 -13.48 29.19
CA VAL A 211 16.86 -12.38 29.86
C VAL A 211 17.19 -11.02 29.22
N PHE A 212 18.46 -10.78 28.91
CA PHE A 212 19.00 -9.61 28.21
C PHE A 212 19.10 -9.86 26.70
N ASN A 213 18.04 -10.40 26.10
CA ASN A 213 17.97 -10.67 24.67
C ASN A 213 18.42 -9.40 23.91
N GLY A 214 19.54 -9.44 23.16
CA GLY A 214 20.14 -8.26 22.53
C GLY A 214 19.15 -7.46 21.67
N ASN A 215 18.15 -8.16 21.11
CA ASN A 215 17.04 -7.58 20.37
C ASN A 215 16.10 -6.72 21.22
N ALA A 216 15.96 -6.97 22.52
CA ALA A 216 15.12 -6.16 23.42
C ALA A 216 15.78 -4.82 23.76
N ILE A 217 17.06 -4.82 24.13
CA ILE A 217 17.84 -3.59 24.35
C ILE A 217 17.94 -2.79 23.06
N LEU A 218 18.22 -3.47 21.95
CA LEU A 218 18.25 -2.84 20.65
C LEU A 218 16.88 -2.26 20.28
N ASN A 219 15.76 -2.96 20.52
CA ASN A 219 14.42 -2.41 20.31
C ASN A 219 14.14 -1.20 21.21
N ILE A 220 14.64 -1.17 22.45
CA ILE A 220 14.53 0.00 23.34
C ILE A 220 15.32 1.18 22.77
N ILE A 221 16.59 0.97 22.39
CA ILE A 221 17.47 2.00 21.80
C ILE A 221 16.87 2.52 20.50
N LEU A 222 16.38 1.63 19.64
CA LEU A 222 15.72 2.00 18.40
C LEU A 222 14.45 2.80 18.69
N ASN A 223 13.65 2.46 19.72
CA ASN A 223 12.42 3.15 20.11
C ASN A 223 12.59 4.44 20.95
N LEU A 224 13.81 4.96 21.09
CA LEU A 224 14.03 6.26 21.72
C LEU A 224 13.35 7.40 20.93
N ARG A 225 12.36 8.02 21.57
CA ARG A 225 11.71 9.28 21.15
C ARG A 225 12.46 10.51 21.68
N ASN A 226 12.13 11.69 21.15
CA ASN A 226 12.80 12.96 21.47
C ASN A 226 12.78 13.35 22.96
N ARG A 227 11.72 12.98 23.70
CA ARG A 227 11.67 13.15 25.15
C ARG A 227 12.81 12.42 25.90
N HIS A 228 13.23 11.27 25.40
CA HIS A 228 14.33 10.51 26.02
C HIS A 228 15.67 11.14 25.65
N PHE A 229 15.84 11.59 24.40
CA PHE A 229 17.03 12.35 24.01
C PHE A 229 17.16 13.67 24.79
N PHE A 230 16.04 14.32 25.13
CA PHE A 230 16.05 15.49 26.02
C PHE A 230 16.56 15.14 27.42
N LEU A 231 16.04 14.08 28.04
CA LEU A 231 16.52 13.63 29.36
C LEU A 231 18.00 13.24 29.35
N ILE A 232 18.44 12.56 28.29
CA ILE A 232 19.83 12.15 28.15
C ILE A 232 20.73 13.38 27.94
N ASP A 233 20.35 14.32 27.09
CA ASP A 233 21.09 15.58 26.91
C ASP A 233 21.21 16.36 28.22
N VAL A 234 20.13 16.48 29.00
CA VAL A 234 20.18 17.13 30.32
C VAL A 234 21.18 16.43 31.23
N SER A 235 21.19 15.09 31.22
CA SER A 235 22.14 14.30 32.00
C SER A 235 23.58 14.52 31.55
N VAL A 236 23.81 14.57 30.23
CA VAL A 236 25.11 14.89 29.64
C VAL A 236 25.57 16.28 30.07
N LEU A 237 24.70 17.29 29.99
CA LEU A 237 25.01 18.68 30.37
C LEU A 237 25.31 18.86 31.86
N LEU A 238 24.86 17.94 32.72
CA LEU A 238 25.24 17.93 34.15
C LEU A 238 26.62 17.29 34.37
N ILE A 239 27.03 16.35 33.51
CA ILE A 239 28.26 15.57 33.66
C ILE A 239 29.45 16.22 32.93
N THR A 240 29.24 16.82 31.76
CA THR A 240 30.35 17.39 30.95
C THR A 240 31.10 18.53 31.63
N PRO A 241 30.48 19.42 32.44
CA PRO A 241 31.21 20.42 33.20
C PRO A 241 32.15 19.83 34.26
N LEU A 242 31.70 18.77 34.95
CA LEU A 242 32.49 18.04 35.92
C LEU A 242 33.72 17.42 35.24
N LEU A 243 33.51 16.74 34.11
CA LEU A 243 34.58 16.13 33.32
C LEU A 243 35.55 17.18 32.78
N ALA A 244 35.05 18.30 32.27
CA ALA A 244 35.86 19.40 31.75
C ALA A 244 36.77 19.98 32.84
N LEU A 245 36.28 20.13 34.07
CA LEU A 245 37.07 20.60 35.20
C LEU A 245 38.12 19.56 35.64
N THR A 246 37.76 18.27 35.72
CA THR A 246 38.71 17.21 36.06
C THR A 246 39.84 17.08 35.04
N LEU A 247 39.54 17.22 33.75
CA LEU A 247 40.54 17.18 32.68
C LEU A 247 41.40 18.45 32.66
N ARG A 248 40.85 19.59 33.09
CA ARG A 248 41.61 20.84 33.15
C ARG A 248 42.63 20.87 34.29
N LEU A 249 42.34 20.16 35.38
CA LEU A 249 43.08 20.17 36.65
C LEU A 249 43.78 18.85 36.98
N ASP A 250 43.88 17.94 36.01
CA ASP A 250 44.61 16.67 36.11
C ASP A 250 44.27 15.83 37.38
N GLY A 251 43.00 15.79 37.79
CA GLY A 251 42.57 14.99 38.94
C GLY A 251 41.24 15.42 39.60
N ILE A 252 40.97 14.92 40.81
CA ILE A 252 39.75 15.19 41.61
C ILE A 252 40.02 16.08 42.84
N GLY A 253 41.30 16.39 43.14
CA GLY A 253 41.72 17.15 44.33
C GLY A 253 41.17 18.59 44.43
N TRP A 254 40.53 19.09 43.37
CA TRP A 254 39.93 20.42 43.28
C TRP A 254 38.59 20.55 44.03
N TRP A 255 37.96 19.45 44.46
CA TRP A 255 36.61 19.45 45.04
C TRP A 255 36.39 20.46 46.18
N PRO A 256 37.26 20.57 47.21
CA PRO A 256 37.04 21.50 48.32
C PRO A 256 37.08 22.97 47.90
N GLN A 257 37.86 23.29 46.87
CA GLN A 257 38.14 24.67 46.45
C GLN A 257 37.17 25.17 45.38
N TYR A 258 36.66 24.29 44.50
CA TYR A 258 35.93 24.70 43.29
C TYR A 258 34.48 24.19 43.22
N ARG A 259 33.96 23.48 44.23
CA ARG A 259 32.58 22.94 44.22
C ARG A 259 31.50 23.98 43.93
N HIS A 260 31.59 25.18 44.51
CA HIS A 260 30.58 26.23 44.34
C HIS A 260 30.65 26.83 42.93
N ALA A 261 31.86 27.04 42.41
CA ALA A 261 32.08 27.53 41.07
C ALA A 261 31.65 26.51 40.00
N LEU A 262 31.88 25.21 40.24
CA LEU A 262 31.37 24.13 39.39
C LEU A 262 29.84 24.12 39.36
N VAL A 263 29.17 24.16 40.52
CA VAL A 263 27.70 24.19 40.58
C VAL A 263 27.15 25.42 39.84
N PHE A 264 27.74 26.60 40.08
CA PHE A 264 27.36 27.82 39.38
C PHE A 264 27.52 27.68 37.86
N TYR A 265 28.69 27.24 37.38
CA TYR A 265 28.94 27.04 35.96
C TYR A 265 27.99 26.00 35.34
N THR A 266 27.72 24.89 36.02
CA THR A 266 26.81 23.84 35.54
C THR A 266 25.39 24.38 35.40
N VAL A 267 24.87 25.10 36.39
CA VAL A 267 23.53 25.72 36.31
C VAL A 267 23.49 26.77 35.21
N PHE A 268 24.50 27.65 35.15
CA PHE A 268 24.61 28.73 34.17
C PHE A 268 24.66 28.20 32.73
N SER A 269 25.52 27.22 32.47
CA SER A 269 25.65 26.59 31.15
C SER A 269 24.39 25.84 30.75
N LEU A 270 23.70 25.18 31.68
CA LEU A 270 22.44 24.47 31.42
C LEU A 270 21.32 25.44 31.01
N VAL A 271 21.18 26.57 31.72
CA VAL A 271 20.19 27.62 31.40
C VAL A 271 20.41 28.23 30.02
N ILE A 272 21.64 28.28 29.52
CA ILE A 272 21.96 28.82 28.19
C ILE A 272 21.85 27.75 27.09
N LYS A 273 22.42 26.55 27.31
CA LYS A 273 22.51 25.49 26.30
C LYS A 273 21.13 24.93 25.95
N ILE A 274 20.24 24.72 26.91
CA ILE A 274 18.91 24.13 26.66
C ILE A 274 18.06 24.99 25.70
N PRO A 275 17.87 26.31 25.94
CA PRO A 275 17.13 27.17 25.02
C PRO A 275 17.74 27.23 23.61
N ILE A 276 19.07 27.22 23.51
CA ILE A 276 19.76 27.21 22.20
C ILE A 276 19.51 25.90 21.47
N PHE A 277 19.60 24.75 22.15
CA PHE A 277 19.30 23.44 21.55
C PHE A 277 17.84 23.34 21.09
N TYR A 278 16.91 23.97 21.83
CA TYR A 278 15.52 24.08 21.43
C TYR A 278 15.34 24.97 20.18
N LYS A 279 15.96 26.16 20.15
CA LYS A 279 15.91 27.07 18.98
C LYS A 279 16.52 26.47 17.71
N VAL A 280 17.60 25.70 17.84
CA VAL A 280 18.24 24.98 16.72
C VAL A 280 17.45 23.71 16.32
N ARG A 281 16.34 23.43 17.03
CA ARG A 281 15.40 22.32 16.77
C ARG A 281 16.01 20.93 16.94
N PHE A 282 16.83 20.73 17.98
CA PHE A 282 17.39 19.40 18.31
C PHE A 282 16.31 18.37 18.65
N TYR A 283 15.19 18.82 19.22
CA TYR A 283 14.13 17.94 19.74
C TYR A 283 12.91 17.79 18.82
N ASP A 284 12.95 18.33 17.61
CA ASP A 284 11.88 18.21 16.61
C ASP A 284 12.15 17.10 15.59
N ARG A 285 13.32 16.46 15.66
CA ARG A 285 13.83 15.56 14.62
C ARG A 285 13.67 14.10 14.97
N TYR A 286 13.42 13.30 13.93
CA TYR A 286 13.41 11.85 14.04
C TYR A 286 14.82 11.33 13.79
N TRP A 287 15.60 11.13 14.86
CA TRP A 287 17.03 10.81 14.79
C TRP A 287 17.38 9.52 14.03
N ARG A 288 16.41 8.62 13.82
CA ARG A 288 16.55 7.43 12.96
C ARG A 288 16.85 7.75 11.48
N TYR A 289 16.47 8.94 11.01
CA TYR A 289 16.67 9.39 9.63
C TYR A 289 17.63 10.58 9.53
N ALA A 290 18.37 10.88 10.59
CA ALA A 290 19.25 12.05 10.64
C ALA A 290 20.30 11.99 9.54
N GLY A 291 20.41 13.04 8.72
CA GLY A 291 21.35 13.17 7.61
C GLY A 291 22.58 14.00 7.95
N VAL A 292 23.39 14.33 6.94
CA VAL A 292 24.56 15.24 7.10
C VAL A 292 24.12 16.62 7.60
N ASN A 293 22.95 17.09 7.16
CA ASN A 293 22.38 18.37 7.60
C ASN A 293 22.08 18.41 9.11
N ASP A 294 21.79 17.26 9.73
CA ASP A 294 21.56 17.19 11.17
C ASP A 294 22.89 17.20 11.94
N LEU A 295 23.97 16.67 11.37
CA LEU A 295 25.32 16.77 11.96
C LEU A 295 25.78 18.23 11.99
N VAL A 296 25.59 18.95 10.88
CA VAL A 296 25.92 20.38 10.79
C VAL A 296 25.15 21.18 11.84
N ARG A 297 23.87 20.85 12.10
CA ARG A 297 23.09 21.50 13.16
C ARG A 297 23.60 21.20 14.56
N VAL A 298 24.01 19.96 14.83
CA VAL A 298 24.63 19.61 16.12
C VAL A 298 25.88 20.45 16.35
N ILE A 299 26.74 20.56 15.33
CA ILE A 299 27.94 21.39 15.38
C ILE A 299 27.57 22.86 15.62
N ILE A 300 26.64 23.43 14.86
CA ILE A 300 26.20 24.82 15.01
C ILE A 300 25.62 25.08 16.41
N GLY A 301 24.74 24.21 16.91
CA GLY A 301 24.11 24.39 18.22
C GLY A 301 25.10 24.29 19.38
N VAL A 302 26.03 23.34 19.32
CA VAL A 302 27.10 23.20 20.33
C VAL A 302 28.06 24.38 20.28
N SER A 303 28.52 24.78 19.08
CA SER A 303 29.41 25.94 18.93
C SER A 303 28.74 27.24 19.38
N LEU A 304 27.50 27.51 18.96
CA LEU A 304 26.76 28.70 19.34
C LEU A 304 26.55 28.78 20.86
N SER A 305 26.16 27.67 21.49
CA SER A 305 25.96 27.63 22.93
C SER A 305 27.27 27.77 23.71
N THR A 306 28.36 27.17 23.23
CA THR A 306 29.70 27.28 23.83
C THR A 306 30.22 28.71 23.76
N VAL A 307 30.12 29.36 22.59
CA VAL A 307 30.52 30.77 22.40
C VAL A 307 29.67 31.68 23.29
N THR A 308 28.36 31.43 23.37
CA THR A 308 27.46 32.25 24.22
C THR A 308 27.82 32.13 25.70
N VAL A 309 28.05 30.91 26.20
CA VAL A 309 28.50 30.68 27.58
C VAL A 309 29.85 31.36 27.83
N PHE A 310 30.81 31.22 26.91
CA PHE A 310 32.12 31.85 27.03
C PHE A 310 32.03 33.38 27.08
N VAL A 311 31.33 34.02 26.14
CA VAL A 311 31.20 35.48 26.07
C VAL A 311 30.51 36.03 27.33
N LEU A 312 29.43 35.41 27.78
CA LEU A 312 28.71 35.87 28.98
C LEU A 312 29.54 35.68 30.26
N LEU A 313 30.31 34.59 30.39
CA LEU A 313 31.23 34.43 31.51
C LEU A 313 32.39 35.42 31.45
N PHE A 314 32.88 35.73 30.26
CA PHE A 314 33.95 36.71 30.05
C PHE A 314 33.50 38.13 30.43
N THR A 315 32.30 38.55 30.05
CA THR A 315 31.77 39.89 30.39
C THR A 315 31.40 40.01 31.87
N MET A 316 30.96 38.93 32.52
CA MET A 316 30.63 38.91 33.95
C MET A 316 31.85 38.73 34.86
N HIS A 317 33.03 38.44 34.30
CA HIS A 317 34.27 38.22 35.04
C HIS A 317 34.60 39.33 36.06
N PRO A 318 34.48 40.64 35.75
CA PRO A 318 34.81 41.71 36.70
C PRO A 318 33.86 41.78 37.91
N ILE A 319 32.65 41.23 37.78
CA ILE A 319 31.59 41.28 38.80
C ILE A 319 31.64 40.04 39.70
N LEU A 320 32.23 38.95 39.22
CA LEU A 320 32.24 37.63 39.86
C LEU A 320 33.57 37.26 40.54
N GLU A 321 34.45 38.25 40.80
CA GLU A 321 35.75 38.06 41.46
C GLU A 321 35.76 37.26 42.78
N PRO A 322 34.67 37.16 43.60
CA PRO A 322 34.69 36.36 44.83
C PRO A 322 34.78 34.83 44.65
N HIS A 323 34.70 34.26 43.44
CA HIS A 323 34.51 32.81 43.23
C HIS A 323 35.60 32.10 42.39
N ASN A 324 36.83 32.64 42.32
CA ASN A 324 37.94 32.04 41.56
C ASN A 324 37.62 31.77 40.07
N LEU A 325 36.75 32.61 39.46
CA LEU A 325 36.24 32.41 38.10
C LEU A 325 37.24 32.69 36.97
N ALA A 326 38.41 33.27 37.28
CA ALA A 326 39.49 33.53 36.32
C ALA A 326 39.98 32.25 35.59
N MET A 327 39.74 31.07 36.18
CA MET A 327 40.14 29.77 35.64
C MET A 327 39.20 29.20 34.56
N PHE A 328 37.96 29.72 34.43
CA PHE A 328 36.97 29.22 33.46
C PHE A 328 37.20 29.72 32.03
N ARG A 329 38.38 30.23 31.67
CA ARG A 329 38.65 30.64 30.27
C ARG A 329 38.70 29.44 29.32
N ALA A 330 39.22 28.30 29.80
CA ALA A 330 39.35 27.07 29.00
C ALA A 330 38.20 26.07 29.22
N VAL A 331 37.52 26.12 30.37
CA VAL A 331 36.47 25.15 30.75
C VAL A 331 35.29 25.14 29.77
N PRO A 332 34.73 26.28 29.28
CA PRO A 332 33.68 26.30 28.27
C PRO A 332 34.07 25.58 26.98
N PHE A 333 35.32 25.70 26.53
CA PHE A 333 35.78 25.05 25.31
C PHE A 333 35.88 23.52 25.48
N ILE A 334 36.45 23.06 26.59
CA ILE A 334 36.55 21.62 26.90
C ILE A 334 35.15 21.02 27.10
N ASP A 335 34.29 21.69 27.87
CA ASP A 335 32.89 21.29 28.08
C ASP A 335 32.09 21.28 26.77
N GLY A 336 32.26 22.29 25.91
CA GLY A 336 31.66 22.36 24.58
C GLY A 336 32.07 21.18 23.70
N LEU A 337 33.37 20.85 23.66
CA LEU A 337 33.88 19.69 22.92
C LEU A 337 33.29 18.37 23.45
N LEU A 338 33.30 18.16 24.76
CA LEU A 338 32.73 16.97 25.40
C LEU A 338 31.22 16.87 25.15
N THR A 339 30.50 17.99 25.22
CA THR A 339 29.07 18.07 24.89
C THR A 339 28.84 17.64 23.44
N GLY A 340 29.63 18.15 22.49
CA GLY A 340 29.54 17.80 21.07
C GLY A 340 29.77 16.32 20.81
N LEU A 341 30.80 15.74 21.43
CA LEU A 341 31.12 14.31 21.32
C LEU A 341 30.02 13.43 21.92
N ALA A 342 29.53 13.75 23.12
CA ALA A 342 28.52 12.94 23.80
C ALA A 342 27.16 13.01 23.10
N VAL A 343 26.68 14.22 22.80
CA VAL A 343 25.38 14.47 22.15
C VAL A 343 25.38 13.95 20.71
N GLY A 344 26.45 14.23 19.95
CA GLY A 344 26.63 13.72 18.60
C GLY A 344 26.77 12.20 18.58
N GLY A 345 27.68 11.66 19.39
CA GLY A 345 27.97 10.23 19.47
C GLY A 345 26.74 9.39 19.80
N LEU A 346 25.93 9.81 20.78
CA LEU A 346 24.71 9.10 21.14
C LEU A 346 23.70 9.08 19.99
N ARG A 347 23.49 10.21 19.31
CA ARG A 347 22.48 10.35 18.24
C ARG A 347 22.88 9.62 16.97
N PHE A 348 24.09 9.88 16.48
CA PHE A 348 24.61 9.19 15.31
C PHE A 348 24.90 7.71 15.60
N GLY A 349 25.20 7.37 16.85
CA GLY A 349 25.24 5.99 17.34
C GLY A 349 23.91 5.27 17.12
N THR A 350 22.77 5.85 17.53
CA THR A 350 21.46 5.21 17.27
C THR A 350 21.18 4.97 15.79
N ARG A 351 21.59 5.90 14.91
CA ARG A 351 21.50 5.73 13.45
C ARG A 351 22.43 4.63 12.95
N ALA A 352 23.68 4.61 13.41
CA ALA A 352 24.67 3.59 13.04
C ALA A 352 24.19 2.19 13.46
N LEU A 353 23.67 2.05 14.70
CA LEU A 353 23.06 0.82 15.19
C LEU A 353 21.83 0.40 14.38
N TYR A 354 20.96 1.35 13.99
CA TYR A 354 19.81 1.05 13.13
C TYR A 354 20.24 0.53 11.74
N HIS A 355 21.20 1.19 11.10
CA HIS A 355 21.72 0.74 9.81
C HIS A 355 22.47 -0.59 9.92
N TRP A 356 23.28 -0.77 10.96
CA TRP A 356 24.03 -2.00 11.21
C TRP A 356 23.08 -3.19 11.42
N HIS A 357 22.06 -3.02 12.26
CA HIS A 357 21.06 -4.07 12.51
C HIS A 357 20.25 -4.43 11.25
N ARG A 358 19.82 -3.43 10.48
CA ARG A 358 19.07 -3.67 9.23
C ARG A 358 19.94 -4.30 8.14
N GLN A 359 21.25 -4.00 8.10
CA GLN A 359 22.19 -4.63 7.17
C GLN A 359 22.54 -6.07 7.58
N HIS A 360 22.58 -6.39 8.88
CA HIS A 360 22.96 -7.71 9.41
C HIS A 360 21.77 -8.59 9.79
N SER A 361 20.54 -8.13 9.57
CA SER A 361 19.33 -8.97 9.60
C SER A 361 19.32 -9.87 8.37
N LEU A 362 20.25 -10.83 8.33
CA LEU A 362 20.23 -11.91 7.35
C LEU A 362 19.01 -12.77 7.63
N VAL A 363 18.17 -12.96 6.61
CA VAL A 363 17.11 -13.98 6.64
C VAL A 363 17.80 -15.33 6.58
N MET A 364 18.15 -15.87 7.74
CA MET A 364 18.67 -17.24 7.84
C MET A 364 17.60 -18.21 7.32
N GLY A 365 17.83 -18.80 6.15
CA GLY A 365 16.93 -19.77 5.51
C GLY A 365 16.13 -19.26 4.30
N GLY A 366 16.42 -18.05 3.79
CA GLY A 366 15.82 -17.52 2.55
C GLY A 366 16.30 -18.21 1.28
N ARG A 367 15.51 -18.13 0.20
CA ARG A 367 15.93 -18.61 -1.12
C ARG A 367 17.04 -17.73 -1.67
N ARG A 368 18.15 -18.35 -2.07
CA ARG A 368 19.37 -17.64 -2.52
C ARG A 368 19.20 -16.98 -3.88
N VAL A 369 19.48 -15.68 -3.95
CA VAL A 369 19.25 -14.84 -5.13
C VAL A 369 20.56 -14.30 -5.70
N LEU A 370 20.75 -14.49 -7.01
CA LEU A 370 21.78 -13.81 -7.80
C LEU A 370 21.18 -12.57 -8.46
N ILE A 371 21.87 -11.44 -8.39
CA ILE A 371 21.43 -10.19 -9.03
C ILE A 371 22.33 -9.87 -10.21
N VAL A 372 21.77 -9.90 -11.42
CA VAL A 372 22.45 -9.56 -12.68
C VAL A 372 22.31 -8.05 -12.92
N GLY A 373 23.41 -7.32 -12.76
CA GLY A 373 23.49 -5.86 -12.79
C GLY A 373 23.78 -5.29 -11.40
N ALA A 374 25.01 -4.81 -11.17
CA ALA A 374 25.47 -4.20 -9.93
C ALA A 374 25.42 -2.65 -9.95
N GLY A 375 24.61 -2.08 -10.85
CA GLY A 375 24.32 -0.65 -10.92
C GLY A 375 23.33 -0.18 -9.84
N GLU A 376 22.74 1.01 -10.03
CA GLU A 376 21.78 1.58 -9.08
C GLU A 376 20.54 0.70 -8.87
N ALA A 377 20.01 0.12 -9.96
CA ALA A 377 18.84 -0.75 -9.91
C ALA A 377 19.12 -2.03 -9.10
N GLY A 378 20.27 -2.67 -9.30
CA GLY A 378 20.69 -3.83 -8.52
C GLY A 378 20.87 -3.51 -7.04
N ASN A 379 21.48 -2.35 -6.74
CA ASN A 379 21.63 -1.85 -5.38
C ASN A 379 20.28 -1.61 -4.69
N MET A 380 19.31 -1.06 -5.41
CA MET A 380 17.97 -0.82 -4.90
C MET A 380 17.25 -2.13 -4.57
N ILE A 381 17.38 -3.15 -5.43
CA ILE A 381 16.80 -4.48 -5.17
C ILE A 381 17.40 -5.11 -3.91
N VAL A 382 18.72 -5.05 -3.71
CA VAL A 382 19.34 -5.56 -2.46
C VAL A 382 18.77 -4.86 -1.23
N ARG A 383 18.62 -3.52 -1.29
CA ARG A 383 18.05 -2.75 -0.17
C ARG A 383 16.61 -3.17 0.11
N GLU A 384 15.82 -3.42 -0.93
CA GLU A 384 14.41 -3.79 -0.79
C GLU A 384 14.23 -5.23 -0.28
N LEU A 385 15.06 -6.17 -0.73
CA LEU A 385 15.05 -7.55 -0.21
C LEU A 385 15.44 -7.59 1.27
N ARG A 386 16.45 -6.81 1.68
CA ARG A 386 16.82 -6.67 3.10
C ARG A 386 15.78 -5.91 3.92
N ALA A 387 15.02 -5.00 3.29
CA ALA A 387 13.94 -4.27 3.94
C ALA A 387 12.72 -5.15 4.23
N ASN A 388 12.53 -6.22 3.44
CA ASN A 388 11.35 -7.07 3.49
C ASN A 388 11.71 -8.55 3.77
N PRO A 389 12.17 -8.89 4.99
CA PRO A 389 12.49 -10.27 5.38
C PRO A 389 11.38 -11.29 5.11
N GLN A 390 10.11 -10.86 5.12
CA GLN A 390 8.93 -11.67 4.86
C GLN A 390 8.90 -12.31 3.46
N LEU A 391 9.68 -11.79 2.51
CA LEU A 391 9.77 -12.36 1.15
C LEU A 391 10.57 -13.66 1.10
N ASN A 392 11.29 -14.01 2.16
CA ASN A 392 12.12 -15.20 2.25
C ASN A 392 13.12 -15.33 1.07
N LEU A 393 13.73 -14.22 0.67
CA LEU A 393 14.70 -14.11 -0.42
C LEU A 393 16.00 -13.53 0.13
N GLU A 394 17.12 -14.21 -0.12
CA GLU A 394 18.44 -13.82 0.39
C GLU A 394 19.37 -13.46 -0.79
N PRO A 395 19.77 -12.18 -0.94
CA PRO A 395 20.71 -11.80 -1.99
C PRO A 395 22.14 -12.26 -1.64
N ILE A 396 22.76 -13.06 -2.52
CA ILE A 396 24.08 -13.69 -2.26
C ILE A 396 25.22 -13.02 -3.02
N ALA A 397 25.03 -12.71 -4.30
CA ALA A 397 26.07 -12.16 -5.15
C ALA A 397 25.49 -11.31 -6.29
N PHE A 398 26.36 -10.50 -6.89
CA PHE A 398 26.10 -9.80 -8.15
C PHE A 398 26.84 -10.45 -9.32
N ALA A 399 26.28 -10.31 -10.53
CA ALA A 399 26.99 -10.49 -11.79
C ALA A 399 26.89 -9.19 -12.61
N ASP A 400 28.00 -8.61 -13.05
CA ASP A 400 28.03 -7.35 -13.81
C ASP A 400 29.13 -7.43 -14.89
N ASP A 401 28.83 -6.95 -16.10
CA ASP A 401 29.76 -6.99 -17.24
C ASP A 401 30.86 -5.91 -17.13
N ASP A 402 30.73 -4.95 -16.21
CA ASP A 402 31.74 -3.93 -15.96
C ASP A 402 32.97 -4.54 -15.24
N PRO A 403 34.14 -4.62 -15.92
CA PRO A 403 35.34 -5.24 -15.36
C PRO A 403 35.87 -4.51 -14.13
N THR A 404 35.51 -3.23 -13.93
CA THR A 404 35.93 -2.47 -12.75
C THR A 404 35.23 -2.91 -11.47
N LYS A 405 34.08 -3.59 -11.59
CA LYS A 405 33.26 -4.05 -10.45
C LYS A 405 33.55 -5.50 -10.08
N ILE A 406 33.97 -6.33 -11.04
CA ILE A 406 34.23 -7.76 -10.82
C ILE A 406 35.28 -7.94 -9.70
N GLY A 407 35.01 -8.84 -8.76
CA GLY A 407 35.87 -9.10 -7.60
C GLY A 407 35.76 -8.07 -6.47
N ARG A 408 34.98 -6.99 -6.64
CA ARG A 408 34.66 -6.03 -5.57
C ARG A 408 33.41 -6.43 -4.81
N GLN A 409 33.17 -5.77 -3.68
CA GLN A 409 31.94 -5.92 -2.91
C GLN A 409 31.05 -4.68 -3.03
N ILE A 410 29.76 -4.90 -3.25
CA ILE A 410 28.73 -3.87 -3.33
C ILE A 410 27.63 -4.23 -2.32
N GLN A 411 27.31 -3.31 -1.40
CA GLN A 411 26.38 -3.58 -0.28
C GLN A 411 26.79 -4.82 0.56
N GLY A 412 28.08 -5.15 0.60
CA GLY A 412 28.61 -6.34 1.29
C GLY A 412 28.44 -7.66 0.52
N LEU A 413 27.96 -7.62 -0.72
CA LEU A 413 27.84 -8.79 -1.60
C LEU A 413 28.95 -8.78 -2.65
N PRO A 414 29.60 -9.92 -2.94
CA PRO A 414 30.61 -9.99 -3.98
C PRO A 414 29.99 -9.82 -5.38
N VAL A 415 30.69 -9.11 -6.25
CA VAL A 415 30.47 -9.17 -7.70
C VAL A 415 31.26 -10.36 -8.22
N GLY A 416 30.60 -11.52 -8.26
CA GLY A 416 31.26 -12.81 -8.46
C GLY A 416 31.79 -13.05 -9.87
N GLY A 417 31.32 -12.29 -10.86
CA GLY A 417 31.73 -12.44 -12.26
C GLY A 417 30.88 -11.61 -13.21
N SER A 418 31.09 -11.83 -14.50
CA SER A 418 30.35 -11.23 -15.60
C SER A 418 29.05 -11.98 -15.89
N SER A 419 28.25 -11.50 -16.86
CA SER A 419 27.09 -12.25 -17.35
C SER A 419 27.44 -13.61 -17.96
N LYS A 420 28.69 -13.84 -18.37
CA LYS A 420 29.14 -15.13 -18.90
C LYS A 420 29.33 -16.17 -17.78
N ASP A 421 29.60 -15.70 -16.57
CA ASP A 421 29.93 -16.53 -15.42
C ASP A 421 28.68 -16.96 -14.64
N ILE A 422 27.48 -16.56 -15.07
CA ILE A 422 26.22 -16.92 -14.39
C ILE A 422 26.10 -18.43 -14.11
N PRO A 423 26.41 -19.36 -15.04
CA PRO A 423 26.33 -20.79 -14.77
C PRO A 423 27.26 -21.26 -13.64
N SER A 424 28.49 -20.75 -13.59
CA SER A 424 29.45 -21.11 -12.54
C SER A 424 29.06 -20.50 -11.19
N LEU A 425 28.55 -19.27 -11.20
CA LEU A 425 28.04 -18.58 -10.02
C LEU A 425 26.85 -19.31 -9.39
N ILE A 426 25.95 -19.86 -10.20
CA ILE A 426 24.79 -20.63 -9.70
C ILE A 426 25.24 -21.82 -8.86
N GLY A 427 26.21 -22.60 -9.36
CA GLY A 427 26.75 -23.76 -8.65
C GLY A 427 27.57 -23.37 -7.41
N HIS A 428 28.48 -22.41 -7.56
CA HIS A 428 29.37 -21.97 -6.47
C HIS A 428 28.59 -21.36 -5.30
N TYR A 429 27.61 -20.51 -5.60
CA TYR A 429 26.81 -19.82 -4.60
C TYR A 429 25.45 -20.49 -4.30
N GLN A 430 25.17 -21.68 -4.82
CA GLN A 430 23.92 -22.42 -4.57
C GLN A 430 22.67 -21.55 -4.81
N ILE A 431 22.64 -20.86 -5.94
CA ILE A 431 21.59 -19.89 -6.29
C ILE A 431 20.29 -20.63 -6.65
N GLN A 432 19.16 -20.12 -6.15
CA GLN A 432 17.83 -20.68 -6.37
C GLN A 432 16.92 -19.73 -7.16
N ARG A 433 17.29 -18.46 -7.33
CA ARG A 433 16.54 -17.46 -8.10
C ARG A 433 17.46 -16.41 -8.71
N ILE A 434 17.10 -15.87 -9.87
CA ILE A 434 17.87 -14.83 -10.56
C ILE A 434 17.02 -13.57 -10.73
N PHE A 435 17.59 -12.42 -10.39
CA PHE A 435 17.00 -11.10 -10.66
C PHE A 435 17.84 -10.32 -11.65
N VAL A 436 17.20 -9.83 -12.72
CA VAL A 436 17.85 -9.04 -13.77
C VAL A 436 17.54 -7.55 -13.56
N ALA A 437 18.59 -6.78 -13.28
CA ALA A 437 18.55 -5.42 -12.76
C ALA A 437 19.41 -4.43 -13.59
N ILE A 438 19.18 -4.43 -14.90
CA ILE A 438 19.92 -3.62 -15.90
C ILE A 438 19.00 -2.73 -16.76
N PRO A 439 18.16 -1.86 -16.15
CA PRO A 439 17.18 -1.07 -16.90
C PRO A 439 17.81 -0.07 -17.88
N SER A 440 19.07 0.32 -17.65
CA SER A 440 19.83 1.22 -18.53
C SER A 440 20.45 0.54 -19.75
N ALA A 441 20.43 -0.79 -19.82
CA ALA A 441 20.94 -1.52 -20.98
C ALA A 441 19.90 -1.49 -22.13
N PRO A 442 20.33 -1.51 -23.40
CA PRO A 442 19.41 -1.63 -24.53
C PRO A 442 18.47 -2.84 -24.39
N LEU A 443 17.20 -2.70 -24.78
CA LEU A 443 16.17 -3.75 -24.66
C LEU A 443 16.61 -5.09 -25.27
N ARG A 444 17.33 -5.05 -26.40
CA ARG A 444 17.93 -6.24 -27.03
C ARG A 444 18.86 -7.00 -26.08
N ARG A 445 19.73 -6.27 -25.36
CA ARG A 445 20.67 -6.84 -24.38
C ARG A 445 19.94 -7.37 -23.14
N GLN A 446 18.89 -6.69 -22.69
CA GLN A 446 18.04 -7.17 -21.59
C GLN A 446 17.38 -8.52 -21.95
N ARG A 447 16.79 -8.64 -23.15
CA ARG A 447 16.20 -9.89 -23.66
C ARG A 447 17.23 -11.02 -23.77
N GLU A 448 18.41 -10.73 -24.32
CA GLU A 448 19.52 -11.69 -24.41
C GLU A 448 19.90 -12.25 -23.04
N LEU A 449 20.04 -11.38 -22.03
CA LEU A 449 20.43 -11.78 -20.68
C LEU A 449 19.31 -12.52 -19.95
N ILE A 450 18.04 -12.11 -20.12
CA ILE A 450 16.89 -12.84 -19.57
C ILE A 450 16.78 -14.24 -20.19
N ALA A 451 17.01 -14.38 -21.50
CA ALA A 451 17.00 -15.68 -22.17
C ALA A 451 18.13 -16.59 -21.63
N LYS A 452 19.35 -16.06 -21.48
CA LYS A 452 20.48 -16.78 -20.87
C LYS A 452 20.19 -17.19 -19.42
N CYS A 453 19.58 -16.32 -18.63
CA CYS A 453 19.21 -16.65 -17.25
C CYS A 453 18.12 -17.73 -17.19
N THR A 454 17.12 -17.66 -18.07
CA THR A 454 16.04 -18.66 -18.15
C THR A 454 16.56 -20.05 -18.57
N GLN A 455 17.58 -20.10 -19.43
CA GLN A 455 18.24 -21.37 -19.82
C GLN A 455 18.87 -22.12 -18.64
N SER A 456 19.13 -21.45 -17.52
CA SER A 456 19.64 -22.10 -16.29
C SER A 456 18.59 -22.92 -15.53
N GLY A 457 17.32 -22.87 -15.94
CA GLY A 457 16.22 -23.57 -15.27
C GLY A 457 15.76 -22.94 -13.94
N LEU A 458 16.39 -21.84 -13.51
CA LEU A 458 16.02 -21.12 -12.29
C LEU A 458 14.92 -20.07 -12.55
N PRO A 459 13.98 -19.87 -11.61
CA PRO A 459 13.01 -18.79 -11.69
C PRO A 459 13.71 -17.43 -11.84
N THR A 460 13.47 -16.78 -12.98
CA THR A 460 14.10 -15.49 -13.33
C THR A 460 13.05 -14.39 -13.31
N SER A 461 13.39 -13.22 -12.76
CA SER A 461 12.49 -12.06 -12.75
C SER A 461 13.25 -10.77 -13.07
N SER A 462 12.72 -9.94 -13.96
CA SER A 462 13.25 -8.61 -14.30
C SER A 462 12.36 -7.50 -13.72
N LEU A 463 12.80 -6.25 -13.79
CA LEU A 463 11.92 -5.09 -13.59
C LEU A 463 10.95 -4.99 -14.79
N PRO A 464 9.64 -4.71 -14.59
CA PRO A 464 8.92 -4.38 -13.34
C PRO A 464 8.42 -5.59 -12.52
N GLY A 465 8.62 -6.83 -12.99
CA GLY A 465 8.17 -8.05 -12.30
C GLY A 465 8.68 -8.19 -10.86
N ILE A 466 9.87 -7.64 -10.56
CA ILE A 466 10.40 -7.58 -9.19
C ILE A 466 9.54 -6.67 -8.29
N TYR A 467 9.10 -5.51 -8.78
CA TYR A 467 8.21 -4.63 -8.03
C TYR A 467 6.82 -5.21 -7.84
N GLN A 468 6.32 -5.99 -8.81
CA GLN A 468 5.05 -6.70 -8.67
C GLN A 468 5.11 -7.77 -7.55
N LEU A 469 6.25 -8.46 -7.42
CA LEU A 469 6.50 -9.42 -6.33
C LEU A 469 6.58 -8.72 -4.96
N ILE A 470 7.14 -7.52 -4.90
CA ILE A 470 7.33 -6.75 -3.65
C ILE A 470 6.06 -6.00 -3.24
N ALA A 471 5.28 -5.48 -4.20
CA ALA A 471 4.14 -4.60 -3.97
C ALA A 471 2.77 -5.31 -3.88
N GLY A 472 2.73 -6.64 -3.93
CA GLY A 472 1.49 -7.42 -3.72
C GLY A 472 0.34 -7.02 -4.66
N HIS A 473 0.59 -7.00 -5.98
CA HIS A 473 -0.38 -6.70 -7.05
C HIS A 473 -0.70 -5.21 -7.36
N LYS A 474 0.23 -4.27 -7.17
CA LYS A 474 0.12 -2.93 -7.79
C LYS A 474 1.11 -2.74 -8.93
N THR A 475 0.59 -2.51 -10.13
CA THR A 475 1.37 -2.24 -11.35
C THR A 475 2.00 -0.85 -11.25
N ILE A 476 3.33 -0.79 -11.08
CA ILE A 476 4.10 0.45 -11.21
C ILE A 476 4.60 0.51 -12.66
N SER A 477 3.98 1.36 -13.47
CA SER A 477 4.40 1.65 -14.85
C SER A 477 5.59 2.62 -14.83
N HIS A 478 6.66 2.34 -15.57
CA HIS A 478 7.89 3.15 -15.63
C HIS A 478 7.94 4.14 -16.81
N PHE A 479 6.84 4.31 -17.54
CA PHE A 479 6.79 5.24 -18.66
C PHE A 479 6.32 6.61 -18.16
N PRO A 480 6.95 7.72 -18.62
CA PRO A 480 6.40 9.06 -18.42
C PRO A 480 4.93 9.08 -18.83
N GLU A 481 4.05 9.73 -18.06
CA GLU A 481 2.69 9.98 -18.51
C GLU A 481 2.75 10.83 -19.77
N ILE A 482 2.53 10.20 -20.93
CA ILE A 482 2.51 10.88 -22.21
C ILE A 482 1.25 11.74 -22.26
N ASP A 483 1.44 13.04 -22.41
CA ASP A 483 0.34 13.97 -22.64
C ASP A 483 -0.31 13.68 -24.01
N ILE A 484 -1.44 12.98 -23.95
CA ILE A 484 -2.22 12.54 -25.11
C ILE A 484 -2.71 13.74 -25.95
N HIS A 485 -2.85 14.93 -25.35
CA HIS A 485 -3.27 16.13 -26.10
C HIS A 485 -2.24 16.53 -27.16
N LYS A 486 -0.95 16.26 -26.94
CA LYS A 486 0.11 16.54 -27.92
C LYS A 486 0.00 15.68 -29.18
N LEU A 487 -0.72 14.55 -29.12
CA LEU A 487 -0.93 13.67 -30.28
C LEU A 487 -1.93 14.26 -31.30
N LEU A 488 -2.86 15.11 -30.86
CA LEU A 488 -3.91 15.67 -31.73
C LEU A 488 -3.44 16.84 -32.59
N LYS A 489 -2.27 17.43 -32.27
CA LYS A 489 -1.70 18.61 -32.96
C LYS A 489 -2.70 19.75 -33.19
N ARG A 490 -3.70 19.88 -32.30
CA ARG A 490 -4.71 20.95 -32.28
C ARG A 490 -5.09 21.27 -30.84
N ASP A 491 -5.55 22.50 -30.60
CA ASP A 491 -5.99 22.92 -29.27
C ASP A 491 -7.28 22.20 -28.83
N PRO A 492 -7.43 21.95 -27.51
CA PRO A 492 -8.67 21.43 -26.96
C PRO A 492 -9.85 22.37 -27.24
N ILE A 493 -11.02 21.78 -27.51
CA ILE A 493 -12.23 22.56 -27.78
C ILE A 493 -12.72 23.19 -26.46
N VAL A 494 -12.79 24.52 -26.40
CA VAL A 494 -13.32 25.26 -25.25
C VAL A 494 -14.82 25.48 -25.44
N ILE A 495 -15.62 25.08 -24.44
CA ILE A 495 -17.07 25.00 -24.55
C ILE A 495 -17.78 25.88 -23.51
N ASN A 496 -18.90 26.49 -23.93
CA ASN A 496 -19.76 27.32 -23.08
C ASN A 496 -20.59 26.44 -22.12
N GLN A 497 -20.14 26.34 -20.87
CA GLN A 497 -20.72 25.48 -19.83
C GLN A 497 -22.05 26.02 -19.25
N THR A 498 -22.33 27.32 -19.43
CA THR A 498 -23.47 28.00 -18.79
C THR A 498 -24.83 27.50 -19.26
N VAL A 499 -24.97 27.10 -20.52
CA VAL A 499 -26.25 26.64 -21.08
C VAL A 499 -26.57 25.22 -20.64
N VAL A 500 -25.56 24.34 -20.61
CA VAL A 500 -25.70 22.95 -20.15
C VAL A 500 -26.11 22.91 -18.68
N GLY A 501 -25.50 23.76 -17.84
CA GLY A 501 -25.81 23.82 -16.41
C GLY A 501 -27.30 24.06 -16.10
N LYS A 502 -27.99 24.91 -16.87
CA LYS A 502 -29.41 25.20 -16.66
C LYS A 502 -30.33 23.98 -16.84
N SER A 503 -29.96 23.04 -17.71
CA SER A 503 -30.78 21.85 -17.97
C SER A 503 -30.43 20.65 -17.09
N ILE A 504 -29.25 20.64 -16.49
CA ILE A 504 -28.74 19.53 -15.68
C ILE A 504 -28.88 19.81 -14.17
N ASN A 505 -28.79 21.07 -13.76
CA ASN A 505 -28.95 21.45 -12.36
C ASN A 505 -30.32 21.01 -11.83
N GLY A 506 -30.33 20.28 -10.71
CA GLY A 506 -31.54 19.75 -10.10
C GLY A 506 -32.21 18.58 -10.84
N ALA A 507 -31.69 18.14 -11.99
CA ALA A 507 -32.22 16.98 -12.72
C ALA A 507 -31.72 15.65 -12.12
N LYS A 508 -32.52 14.60 -12.24
CA LYS A 508 -32.12 13.21 -12.00
C LYS A 508 -31.62 12.61 -13.30
N VAL A 509 -30.36 12.17 -13.33
CA VAL A 509 -29.73 11.70 -14.56
C VAL A 509 -29.34 10.23 -14.45
N LEU A 510 -29.84 9.40 -15.35
CA LEU A 510 -29.47 7.99 -15.48
C LEU A 510 -28.42 7.84 -16.59
N ILE A 511 -27.30 7.19 -16.26
CA ILE A 511 -26.24 6.87 -17.22
C ILE A 511 -26.11 5.34 -17.29
N THR A 512 -26.46 4.77 -18.44
CA THR A 512 -26.17 3.33 -18.68
C THR A 512 -24.73 3.18 -19.18
N GLY A 513 -24.05 2.12 -18.77
CA GLY A 513 -22.64 1.95 -19.10
C GLY A 513 -21.75 2.94 -18.35
N ALA A 514 -22.16 3.36 -17.15
CA ALA A 514 -21.50 4.40 -16.36
C ALA A 514 -20.03 4.09 -16.01
N GLY A 515 -19.64 2.80 -15.96
CA GLY A 515 -18.25 2.38 -15.75
C GLY A 515 -17.38 2.37 -17.02
N GLY A 516 -17.94 2.67 -18.19
CA GLY A 516 -17.21 2.75 -19.46
C GLY A 516 -16.38 4.03 -19.61
N SER A 517 -15.52 4.13 -20.62
CA SER A 517 -14.69 5.34 -20.84
C SER A 517 -15.53 6.61 -21.04
N ILE A 518 -16.54 6.57 -21.91
CA ILE A 518 -17.45 7.70 -22.13
C ILE A 518 -18.44 7.85 -20.97
N GLY A 519 -19.04 6.77 -20.50
CA GLY A 519 -19.99 6.80 -19.38
C GLY A 519 -19.41 7.39 -18.10
N SER A 520 -18.17 7.01 -17.74
CA SER A 520 -17.52 7.53 -16.54
C SER A 520 -17.15 9.01 -16.67
N GLU A 521 -16.82 9.46 -17.89
CA GLU A 521 -16.56 10.87 -18.14
C GLU A 521 -17.85 11.70 -18.15
N LEU A 522 -18.94 11.18 -18.72
CA LEU A 522 -20.28 11.76 -18.57
C LEU A 522 -20.61 11.96 -17.10
N CYS A 523 -20.40 10.94 -16.26
CA CYS A 523 -20.66 11.02 -14.83
C CYS A 523 -19.84 12.14 -14.17
N ARG A 524 -18.53 12.24 -14.46
CA ARG A 524 -17.64 13.28 -13.91
C ARG A 524 -18.00 14.68 -14.35
N GLN A 525 -18.40 14.87 -15.61
CA GLN A 525 -18.76 16.19 -16.11
C GLN A 525 -20.16 16.63 -15.66
N LEU A 526 -21.13 15.71 -15.68
CA LEU A 526 -22.48 15.97 -15.17
C LEU A 526 -22.46 16.36 -13.69
N ALA A 527 -21.62 15.72 -12.88
CA ALA A 527 -21.47 16.05 -11.46
C ALA A 527 -21.11 17.52 -11.18
N LYS A 528 -20.43 18.20 -12.11
CA LYS A 528 -20.05 19.62 -11.98
C LYS A 528 -21.24 20.58 -12.07
N PHE A 529 -22.37 20.12 -12.62
CA PHE A 529 -23.58 20.92 -12.81
C PHE A 529 -24.61 20.74 -11.69
N GLU A 530 -24.24 20.05 -10.59
CA GLU A 530 -25.08 19.83 -9.42
C GLU A 530 -26.46 19.22 -9.74
N PRO A 531 -26.51 18.05 -10.41
CA PRO A 531 -27.76 17.32 -10.60
C PRO A 531 -28.28 16.84 -9.24
N LYS A 532 -29.60 16.63 -9.14
CA LYS A 532 -30.25 16.12 -7.92
C LYS A 532 -29.71 14.76 -7.52
N CYS A 533 -29.51 13.88 -8.50
CA CYS A 533 -28.77 12.64 -8.31
C CYS A 533 -28.25 12.08 -9.65
N LEU A 534 -27.21 11.24 -9.56
CA LEU A 534 -26.73 10.43 -10.68
C LEU A 534 -27.03 8.94 -10.42
N ILE A 535 -27.72 8.29 -11.34
CA ILE A 535 -27.95 6.84 -11.34
C ILE A 535 -26.91 6.21 -12.27
N LEU A 536 -26.02 5.41 -11.70
CA LEU A 536 -24.85 4.83 -12.38
C LEU A 536 -25.16 3.36 -12.71
N LEU A 537 -25.76 3.11 -13.88
CA LEU A 537 -26.17 1.78 -14.29
C LEU A 537 -25.08 1.09 -15.11
N GLY A 538 -24.72 -0.15 -14.75
CA GLY A 538 -23.92 -1.02 -15.60
C GLY A 538 -23.74 -2.42 -15.03
N HIS A 539 -23.43 -3.39 -15.89
CA HIS A 539 -23.27 -4.79 -15.47
C HIS A 539 -21.91 -5.10 -14.82
N GLY A 540 -20.90 -4.24 -15.01
CA GLY A 540 -19.55 -4.45 -14.48
C GLY A 540 -19.40 -3.90 -13.07
N GLU A 541 -19.40 -4.79 -12.05
CA GLU A 541 -19.29 -4.41 -10.64
C GLU A 541 -18.10 -3.48 -10.36
N ASN A 542 -16.88 -3.89 -10.73
CA ASN A 542 -15.66 -3.12 -10.48
C ASN A 542 -15.70 -1.75 -11.17
N SER A 543 -16.21 -1.67 -12.40
CA SER A 543 -16.21 -0.41 -13.14
C SER A 543 -17.22 0.59 -12.58
N ILE A 544 -18.36 0.11 -12.05
CA ILE A 544 -19.35 0.93 -11.34
C ILE A 544 -18.84 1.33 -9.95
N PHE A 545 -18.18 0.42 -9.24
CA PHE A 545 -17.55 0.73 -7.96
C PHE A 545 -16.49 1.83 -8.09
N GLU A 546 -15.59 1.72 -9.07
CA GLU A 546 -14.54 2.71 -9.35
C GLU A 546 -15.09 4.12 -9.59
N ILE A 547 -16.08 4.25 -10.49
CA ILE A 547 -16.66 5.56 -10.78
C ILE A 547 -17.44 6.13 -9.60
N ASN A 548 -18.19 5.28 -8.87
CA ASN A 548 -18.93 5.72 -7.69
C ASN A 548 -17.99 6.23 -6.58
N LEU A 549 -16.88 5.52 -6.34
CA LEU A 549 -15.86 5.95 -5.38
C LEU A 549 -15.22 7.28 -5.83
N ASN A 550 -14.87 7.40 -7.11
CA ASN A 550 -14.30 8.63 -7.67
C ASN A 550 -15.23 9.84 -7.48
N LEU A 551 -16.52 9.67 -7.75
CA LEU A 551 -17.52 10.73 -7.55
C LEU A 551 -17.71 11.08 -6.08
N LYS A 552 -17.79 10.10 -5.18
CA LYS A 552 -17.93 10.37 -3.73
C LYS A 552 -16.75 11.12 -3.13
N LEU A 553 -15.54 10.84 -3.61
CA LEU A 553 -14.32 11.53 -3.18
C LEU A 553 -14.25 12.96 -3.73
N THR A 554 -14.69 13.17 -4.97
CA THR A 554 -14.57 14.47 -5.67
C THR A 554 -15.75 15.41 -5.40
N PHE A 555 -16.96 14.85 -5.25
CA PHE A 555 -18.22 15.56 -5.04
C PHE A 555 -19.00 14.95 -3.86
N PRO A 556 -18.56 15.17 -2.60
CA PRO A 556 -19.14 14.51 -1.42
C PRO A 556 -20.63 14.80 -1.19
N HIS A 557 -21.13 15.92 -1.70
CA HIS A 557 -22.52 16.36 -1.57
C HIS A 557 -23.45 15.77 -2.64
N LEU A 558 -22.89 15.22 -3.72
CA LEU A 558 -23.68 14.67 -4.81
C LEU A 558 -24.23 13.29 -4.43
N THR A 559 -25.55 13.12 -4.57
CA THR A 559 -26.18 11.81 -4.37
C THR A 559 -25.95 10.92 -5.57
N THR A 560 -25.27 9.79 -5.39
CA THR A 560 -25.02 8.78 -6.42
C THR A 560 -25.67 7.44 -6.07
N TYR A 561 -26.30 6.81 -7.06
CA TYR A 561 -26.91 5.49 -6.95
C TYR A 561 -26.21 4.49 -7.89
N PRO A 562 -25.24 3.69 -7.39
CA PRO A 562 -24.66 2.61 -8.19
C PRO A 562 -25.67 1.48 -8.38
N VAL A 563 -25.92 1.09 -9.63
CA VAL A 563 -26.91 0.08 -10.01
C VAL A 563 -26.26 -0.97 -10.90
N ILE A 564 -26.29 -2.23 -10.46
CA ILE A 564 -25.79 -3.37 -11.23
C ILE A 564 -26.95 -4.07 -11.93
N VAL A 565 -27.15 -3.71 -13.20
CA VAL A 565 -28.18 -4.28 -14.09
C VAL A 565 -27.61 -4.34 -15.50
N ASP A 566 -27.86 -5.44 -16.21
CA ASP A 566 -27.60 -5.56 -17.64
C ASP A 566 -28.76 -4.93 -18.42
N ILE A 567 -28.48 -4.12 -19.44
CA ILE A 567 -29.51 -3.48 -20.26
C ILE A 567 -30.38 -4.49 -21.03
N ARG A 568 -29.93 -5.73 -21.16
CA ARG A 568 -30.69 -6.85 -21.74
C ARG A 568 -31.77 -7.37 -20.80
N ASP A 569 -31.65 -7.15 -19.50
CA ASP A 569 -32.68 -7.47 -18.52
C ASP A 569 -33.78 -6.40 -18.57
N ARG A 570 -34.84 -6.71 -19.32
CA ARG A 570 -35.97 -5.79 -19.52
C ARG A 570 -36.64 -5.41 -18.20
N GLU A 571 -36.94 -6.38 -17.35
CA GLU A 571 -37.62 -6.14 -16.07
C GLU A 571 -36.71 -5.36 -15.11
N GLY A 572 -35.42 -5.71 -15.08
CA GLY A 572 -34.41 -4.99 -14.32
C GLY A 572 -34.34 -3.51 -14.75
N VAL A 573 -34.18 -3.23 -16.05
CA VAL A 573 -34.14 -1.85 -16.56
C VAL A 573 -35.43 -1.10 -16.24
N GLU A 574 -36.58 -1.73 -16.46
CA GLU A 574 -37.89 -1.14 -16.21
C GLU A 574 -38.07 -0.75 -14.75
N SER A 575 -37.69 -1.63 -13.82
CA SER A 575 -37.77 -1.38 -12.38
C SER A 575 -36.89 -0.20 -11.92
N ILE A 576 -35.73 0.00 -12.57
CA ILE A 576 -34.82 1.10 -12.24
C ILE A 576 -35.38 2.42 -12.76
N VAL A 577 -35.88 2.45 -13.99
CA VAL A 577 -36.49 3.67 -14.54
C VAL A 577 -37.74 4.05 -13.75
N GLU A 578 -38.59 3.09 -13.38
CA GLU A 578 -39.76 3.29 -12.52
C GLU A 578 -39.36 3.86 -11.15
N LYS A 579 -38.43 3.20 -10.46
CA LYS A 579 -38.01 3.55 -9.09
C LYS A 579 -37.42 4.95 -8.99
N PHE A 580 -36.55 5.31 -9.93
CA PHE A 580 -35.82 6.57 -9.85
C PHE A 580 -36.54 7.71 -10.57
N ALA A 581 -37.36 7.40 -11.59
CA ALA A 581 -38.02 8.36 -12.48
C ALA A 581 -37.02 9.43 -12.98
N PRO A 582 -36.01 9.04 -13.79
CA PRO A 582 -35.00 9.96 -14.28
C PRO A 582 -35.59 10.97 -15.29
N ASP A 583 -35.11 12.21 -15.26
CA ASP A 583 -35.51 13.25 -16.22
C ASP A 583 -34.74 13.09 -17.54
N ILE A 584 -33.47 12.63 -17.46
CA ILE A 584 -32.56 12.49 -18.59
C ILE A 584 -31.86 11.13 -18.54
N ILE A 585 -31.81 10.43 -19.67
CA ILE A 585 -31.04 9.21 -19.86
C ILE A 585 -29.91 9.44 -20.86
N PHE A 586 -28.67 9.21 -20.43
CA PHE A 586 -27.52 9.08 -21.32
C PHE A 586 -27.19 7.60 -21.53
N HIS A 587 -27.44 7.10 -22.73
CA HIS A 587 -27.25 5.70 -23.09
C HIS A 587 -25.86 5.47 -23.72
N ALA A 588 -24.89 5.11 -22.88
CA ALA A 588 -23.49 4.82 -23.27
C ALA A 588 -23.11 3.33 -23.18
N ALA A 589 -24.04 2.43 -22.84
CA ALA A 589 -23.80 0.99 -22.79
C ALA A 589 -23.84 0.38 -24.20
N ALA A 590 -22.71 -0.16 -24.64
CA ALA A 590 -22.58 -0.86 -25.93
C ALA A 590 -21.32 -1.72 -25.97
N HIS A 591 -21.34 -2.78 -26.78
CA HIS A 591 -20.13 -3.44 -27.24
C HIS A 591 -19.58 -2.71 -28.46
N LYS A 592 -18.29 -2.33 -28.41
CA LYS A 592 -17.66 -1.43 -29.38
C LYS A 592 -16.52 -2.05 -30.19
N HIS A 593 -16.01 -3.23 -29.82
CA HIS A 593 -14.83 -3.82 -30.44
C HIS A 593 -15.20 -4.54 -31.73
N VAL A 594 -14.90 -3.95 -32.90
CA VAL A 594 -15.26 -4.50 -34.22
C VAL A 594 -14.83 -5.97 -34.38
N PRO A 595 -13.56 -6.36 -34.16
CA PRO A 595 -13.17 -7.75 -34.38
C PRO A 595 -13.87 -8.74 -33.44
N LEU A 596 -14.10 -8.32 -32.19
CA LEU A 596 -14.79 -9.16 -31.20
C LEU A 596 -16.26 -9.33 -31.56
N MET A 597 -16.91 -8.27 -32.04
CA MET A 597 -18.31 -8.31 -32.45
C MET A 597 -18.52 -9.03 -33.79
N GLN A 598 -17.50 -9.09 -34.65
CA GLN A 598 -17.49 -9.99 -35.79
C GLN A 598 -17.43 -11.46 -35.37
N ALA A 599 -16.69 -11.77 -34.31
CA ALA A 599 -16.62 -13.13 -33.75
C ALA A 599 -17.84 -13.49 -32.86
N SER A 600 -18.57 -12.48 -32.37
CA SER A 600 -19.69 -12.64 -31.42
C SER A 600 -20.91 -11.83 -31.87
N ILE A 601 -21.39 -12.15 -33.08
CA ILE A 601 -22.44 -11.40 -33.79
C ILE A 601 -23.73 -11.31 -32.97
N VAL A 602 -24.17 -12.45 -32.41
CA VAL A 602 -25.41 -12.53 -31.62
C VAL A 602 -25.35 -11.63 -30.38
N GLU A 603 -24.20 -11.60 -29.70
CA GLU A 603 -24.01 -10.73 -28.53
C GLU A 603 -24.00 -9.24 -28.92
N ALA A 604 -23.44 -8.89 -30.08
CA ALA A 604 -23.51 -7.53 -30.61
C ALA A 604 -24.96 -7.09 -30.81
N VAL A 605 -25.80 -7.95 -31.39
CA VAL A 605 -27.21 -7.69 -31.63
C VAL A 605 -27.99 -7.55 -30.31
N PHE A 606 -27.87 -8.51 -29.40
CA PHE A 606 -28.63 -8.46 -28.15
C PHE A 606 -28.20 -7.30 -27.24
N ASN A 607 -26.91 -7.00 -27.18
CA ASN A 607 -26.46 -5.88 -26.35
C ASN A 607 -26.76 -4.52 -26.99
N ASN A 608 -26.40 -4.31 -28.26
CA ASN A 608 -26.48 -2.99 -28.88
C ASN A 608 -27.86 -2.66 -29.46
N VAL A 609 -28.68 -3.65 -29.83
CA VAL A 609 -30.01 -3.42 -30.43
C VAL A 609 -31.10 -3.70 -29.39
N GLU A 610 -31.18 -4.92 -28.88
CA GLU A 610 -32.20 -5.27 -27.87
C GLU A 610 -31.99 -4.51 -26.55
N GLY A 611 -30.76 -4.39 -26.08
CA GLY A 611 -30.45 -3.59 -24.90
C GLY A 611 -30.87 -2.12 -25.05
N THR A 612 -30.60 -1.50 -26.20
CA THR A 612 -31.08 -0.12 -26.48
C THR A 612 -32.61 -0.07 -26.54
N TYR A 613 -33.25 -1.04 -27.18
CA TYR A 613 -34.70 -1.15 -27.24
C TYR A 613 -35.35 -1.23 -25.85
N ASN A 614 -34.80 -2.03 -24.93
CA ASN A 614 -35.30 -2.16 -23.56
C ASN A 614 -35.26 -0.83 -22.81
N VAL A 615 -34.13 -0.11 -22.89
CA VAL A 615 -33.99 1.20 -22.22
C VAL A 615 -34.93 2.23 -22.84
N LEU A 616 -35.08 2.24 -24.18
CA LEU A 616 -36.04 3.11 -24.86
C LEU A 616 -37.47 2.84 -24.41
N LYS A 617 -37.88 1.57 -24.32
CA LYS A 617 -39.24 1.21 -23.88
C LYS A 617 -39.52 1.63 -22.45
N ALA A 618 -38.57 1.46 -21.55
CA ALA A 618 -38.70 1.95 -20.18
C ALA A 618 -38.78 3.49 -20.15
N ALA A 619 -37.98 4.18 -20.97
CA ALA A 619 -38.01 5.64 -21.09
C ALA A 619 -39.34 6.17 -21.63
N GLU A 620 -39.90 5.53 -22.65
CA GLU A 620 -41.23 5.85 -23.21
C GLU A 620 -42.33 5.61 -22.17
N LYS A 621 -42.32 4.44 -21.52
CA LYS A 621 -43.35 4.03 -20.55
C LYS A 621 -43.43 4.99 -19.36
N TYR A 622 -42.29 5.42 -18.83
CA TYR A 622 -42.21 6.33 -17.68
C TYR A 622 -41.97 7.79 -18.07
N THR A 623 -42.21 8.14 -19.34
CA THR A 623 -42.25 9.52 -19.85
C THR A 623 -40.99 10.36 -19.57
N VAL A 624 -39.81 9.76 -19.72
CA VAL A 624 -38.53 10.46 -19.60
C VAL A 624 -38.47 11.61 -20.61
N ASP A 625 -38.03 12.80 -20.19
CA ASP A 625 -38.07 14.00 -21.03
C ASP A 625 -37.02 13.96 -22.15
N ARG A 626 -35.84 13.42 -21.85
CA ARG A 626 -34.70 13.40 -22.78
C ARG A 626 -33.94 12.08 -22.77
N PHE A 627 -33.63 11.59 -23.96
CA PHE A 627 -32.80 10.40 -24.17
C PHE A 627 -31.68 10.71 -25.15
N VAL A 628 -30.44 10.40 -24.78
CA VAL A 628 -29.26 10.64 -25.62
C VAL A 628 -28.51 9.34 -25.85
N LEU A 629 -28.53 8.83 -27.08
CA LEU A 629 -27.72 7.69 -27.50
C LEU A 629 -26.32 8.14 -27.88
N ILE A 630 -25.31 7.53 -27.26
CA ILE A 630 -23.92 7.64 -27.72
C ILE A 630 -23.73 6.72 -28.93
N SER A 631 -23.52 7.30 -30.10
CA SER A 631 -23.29 6.59 -31.36
C SER A 631 -21.85 6.77 -31.86
N THR A 632 -21.56 6.30 -33.07
CA THR A 632 -20.21 6.26 -33.66
C THR A 632 -20.27 6.51 -35.16
N ASP A 633 -19.19 7.06 -35.71
CA ASP A 633 -18.91 7.11 -37.16
C ASP A 633 -19.11 5.76 -37.87
N LYS A 634 -18.85 4.62 -37.23
CA LYS A 634 -19.02 3.28 -37.80
C LYS A 634 -20.48 2.90 -38.11
N ALA A 635 -21.45 3.67 -37.62
CA ALA A 635 -22.85 3.53 -38.00
C ALA A 635 -23.13 4.12 -39.41
N VAL A 636 -22.20 4.90 -39.96
CA VAL A 636 -22.25 5.45 -41.32
C VAL A 636 -21.76 4.41 -42.32
N LYS A 637 -22.61 4.05 -43.31
CA LYS A 637 -22.34 3.03 -44.34
C LYS A 637 -21.72 1.76 -43.69
N PRO A 638 -22.43 1.09 -42.76
CA PRO A 638 -21.79 0.09 -41.90
C PRO A 638 -21.31 -1.14 -42.68
N THR A 639 -20.02 -1.45 -42.55
CA THR A 639 -19.39 -2.66 -43.13
C THR A 639 -19.13 -3.75 -42.10
N SER A 640 -19.49 -3.50 -40.83
CA SER A 640 -19.32 -4.43 -39.72
C SER A 640 -20.61 -4.57 -38.92
N ILE A 641 -20.75 -5.69 -38.22
CA ILE A 641 -21.87 -5.95 -37.31
C ILE A 641 -21.95 -4.92 -36.20
N MET A 642 -20.81 -4.49 -35.65
CA MET A 642 -20.79 -3.45 -34.63
C MET A 642 -21.37 -2.14 -35.19
N GLY A 643 -20.96 -1.73 -36.39
CA GLY A 643 -21.52 -0.56 -37.07
C GLY A 643 -23.02 -0.71 -37.36
N ALA A 644 -23.44 -1.85 -37.92
CA ALA A 644 -24.82 -2.11 -38.29
C ALA A 644 -25.76 -2.11 -37.08
N THR A 645 -25.35 -2.74 -35.98
CA THR A 645 -26.13 -2.74 -34.73
C THR A 645 -26.26 -1.34 -34.13
N LYS A 646 -25.21 -0.50 -34.22
CA LYS A 646 -25.29 0.91 -33.81
C LYS A 646 -26.20 1.73 -34.72
N ARG A 647 -26.20 1.47 -36.02
CA ARG A 647 -27.13 2.10 -36.97
C ARG A 647 -28.58 1.73 -36.66
N MET A 648 -28.87 0.45 -36.40
CA MET A 648 -30.21 0.02 -35.95
C MET A 648 -30.62 0.69 -34.64
N ALA A 649 -29.70 0.86 -33.69
CA ALA A 649 -29.97 1.58 -32.45
C ALA A 649 -30.36 3.06 -32.70
N GLU A 650 -29.70 3.76 -33.63
CA GLU A 650 -30.09 5.12 -34.03
C GLU A 650 -31.52 5.16 -34.61
N LEU A 651 -31.85 4.20 -35.47
CA LEU A 651 -33.19 4.08 -36.06
C LEU A 651 -34.27 3.82 -35.00
N LEU A 652 -33.98 2.99 -33.99
CA LEU A 652 -34.89 2.76 -32.85
C LEU A 652 -35.10 4.01 -32.01
N VAL A 653 -34.04 4.77 -31.72
CA VAL A 653 -34.13 6.04 -30.98
C VAL A 653 -35.00 7.02 -31.75
N ARG A 654 -34.75 7.15 -33.06
CA ARG A 654 -35.53 8.05 -33.92
C ARG A 654 -37.00 7.62 -34.00
N SER A 655 -37.27 6.33 -34.15
CA SER A 655 -38.63 5.78 -34.13
C SER A 655 -39.35 6.10 -32.82
N SER A 656 -38.65 5.94 -31.69
CA SER A 656 -39.17 6.25 -30.35
C SER A 656 -39.40 7.75 -30.14
N ALA A 657 -38.54 8.61 -30.70
CA ALA A 657 -38.70 10.07 -30.65
C ALA A 657 -40.02 10.52 -31.30
N VAL A 658 -40.34 9.99 -32.49
CA VAL A 658 -41.57 10.34 -33.21
C VAL A 658 -42.81 9.91 -32.44
N ARG A 659 -42.81 8.72 -31.85
CA ARG A 659 -43.96 8.20 -31.08
C ARG A 659 -44.16 8.92 -29.75
N SER A 660 -43.09 9.08 -28.98
CA SER A 660 -43.13 9.70 -27.66
C SER A 660 -43.29 11.21 -27.72
N LYS A 661 -42.92 11.84 -28.85
CA LYS A 661 -42.81 13.30 -29.02
C LYS A 661 -41.89 13.93 -27.97
N ARG A 662 -40.86 13.20 -27.54
CA ARG A 662 -39.85 13.62 -26.55
C ARG A 662 -38.51 13.88 -27.22
N ALA A 663 -37.60 14.53 -26.49
CA ALA A 663 -36.28 14.90 -26.97
C ALA A 663 -35.33 13.69 -26.98
N PHE A 664 -35.58 12.74 -27.87
CA PHE A 664 -34.79 11.51 -28.02
C PHE A 664 -33.88 11.66 -29.24
N MET A 665 -32.57 11.57 -29.03
CA MET A 665 -31.57 11.92 -30.04
C MET A 665 -30.35 11.02 -29.98
N SER A 666 -29.57 11.02 -31.07
CA SER A 666 -28.30 10.29 -31.16
C SER A 666 -27.16 11.25 -31.44
N VAL A 667 -25.97 10.98 -30.89
CA VAL A 667 -24.76 11.78 -31.15
C VAL A 667 -23.66 10.87 -31.72
N ARG A 668 -23.25 11.13 -32.96
CA ARG A 668 -22.16 10.45 -33.66
C ARG A 668 -20.85 11.21 -33.50
N PHE A 669 -19.80 10.46 -33.18
CA PHE A 669 -18.42 10.94 -33.22
C PHE A 669 -17.46 9.80 -33.53
N GLY A 670 -16.22 10.17 -33.86
CA GLY A 670 -15.18 9.21 -34.22
C GLY A 670 -14.49 8.57 -33.02
N ASN A 671 -13.21 8.25 -33.19
CA ASN A 671 -12.44 7.61 -32.14
C ASN A 671 -12.12 8.61 -31.01
N VAL A 672 -12.09 8.11 -29.78
CA VAL A 672 -11.66 8.87 -28.60
C VAL A 672 -10.33 8.34 -28.08
N LEU A 673 -9.37 9.24 -27.90
CA LEU A 673 -8.02 8.90 -27.44
C LEU A 673 -8.02 8.40 -25.98
N GLY A 674 -7.15 7.43 -25.70
CA GLY A 674 -6.98 6.89 -24.34
C GLY A 674 -8.17 6.06 -23.82
N SER A 675 -9.17 5.76 -24.66
CA SER A 675 -10.29 4.92 -24.22
C SER A 675 -9.88 3.47 -24.00
N ARG A 676 -10.56 2.76 -23.09
CA ARG A 676 -10.27 1.36 -22.76
C ARG A 676 -10.26 0.51 -24.03
N GLY A 677 -9.18 -0.26 -24.22
CA GLY A 677 -8.99 -1.13 -25.38
C GLY A 677 -8.83 -0.42 -26.72
N SER A 678 -8.48 0.89 -26.74
CA SER A 678 -8.16 1.59 -27.99
C SER A 678 -6.69 1.43 -28.39
N VAL A 679 -6.35 1.91 -29.58
CA VAL A 679 -5.02 1.76 -30.18
C VAL A 679 -3.91 2.40 -29.36
N VAL A 680 -4.15 3.56 -28.72
CA VAL A 680 -3.11 4.26 -27.96
C VAL A 680 -2.65 3.47 -26.73
N PRO A 681 -3.54 2.98 -25.84
CA PRO A 681 -3.12 2.09 -24.75
C PRO A 681 -2.40 0.82 -25.22
N ILE A 682 -2.82 0.25 -26.36
CA ILE A 682 -2.18 -0.93 -26.95
C ILE A 682 -0.75 -0.58 -27.39
N PHE A 683 -0.55 0.54 -28.08
CA PHE A 683 0.78 1.00 -28.48
C PHE A 683 1.64 1.33 -27.27
N GLN A 684 1.10 2.00 -26.25
CA GLN A 684 1.81 2.26 -25.00
C GLN A 684 2.27 0.95 -24.34
N GLN A 685 1.41 -0.08 -24.31
CA GLN A 685 1.76 -1.39 -23.78
C GLN A 685 2.81 -2.11 -24.65
N GLN A 686 2.72 -2.02 -25.97
CA GLN A 686 3.69 -2.59 -26.90
C GLN A 686 5.05 -1.92 -26.76
N ILE A 687 5.08 -0.58 -26.73
CA ILE A 687 6.27 0.22 -26.45
C ILE A 687 6.86 -0.15 -25.10
N ALA A 688 5.99 -0.27 -24.08
CA ALA A 688 6.40 -0.68 -22.75
C ALA A 688 7.01 -2.08 -22.68
N SER A 689 6.60 -2.96 -23.58
CA SER A 689 7.11 -4.32 -23.72
C SER A 689 8.33 -4.41 -24.67
N GLY A 690 8.81 -3.27 -25.20
CA GLY A 690 9.95 -3.18 -26.10
C GLY A 690 9.65 -3.45 -27.57
N GLY A 691 8.39 -3.30 -27.99
CA GLY A 691 7.96 -3.49 -29.38
C GLY A 691 8.00 -4.95 -29.89
N PRO A 692 7.69 -5.16 -31.18
CA PRO A 692 7.32 -4.13 -32.16
C PRO A 692 5.93 -3.53 -31.91
N VAL A 693 5.72 -2.31 -32.39
CA VAL A 693 4.37 -1.70 -32.45
C VAL A 693 3.65 -2.21 -33.68
N THR A 694 2.43 -2.71 -33.52
CA THR A 694 1.69 -3.34 -34.63
C THR A 694 0.68 -2.38 -35.25
N VAL A 695 0.91 -1.95 -36.48
CA VAL A 695 -0.03 -1.11 -37.24
C VAL A 695 -0.84 -1.99 -38.18
N THR A 696 -2.15 -1.74 -38.28
CA THR A 696 -3.05 -2.58 -39.10
C THR A 696 -2.77 -2.39 -40.60
N HIS A 697 -2.69 -1.14 -41.07
CA HIS A 697 -2.38 -0.82 -42.47
C HIS A 697 -1.70 0.56 -42.55
N PRO A 698 -0.73 0.78 -43.46
CA PRO A 698 -0.02 2.06 -43.58
C PRO A 698 -0.94 3.26 -43.83
N ASP A 699 -1.96 3.08 -44.67
CA ASP A 699 -2.91 4.13 -45.03
C ASP A 699 -4.15 4.21 -44.13
N MET A 700 -4.17 3.50 -43.00
CA MET A 700 -5.32 3.54 -42.11
C MET A 700 -5.42 4.90 -41.41
N CYS A 701 -6.56 5.57 -41.57
CA CYS A 701 -6.85 6.90 -41.03
C CYS A 701 -8.03 6.84 -40.07
N ARG A 702 -7.97 7.58 -38.96
CA ARG A 702 -9.08 7.72 -38.01
C ARG A 702 -9.23 9.16 -37.54
N TYR A 703 -10.46 9.58 -37.31
CA TYR A 703 -10.77 10.84 -36.65
C TYR A 703 -10.62 10.69 -35.14
N PHE A 704 -9.94 11.63 -34.50
CA PHE A 704 -9.69 11.59 -33.07
C PHE A 704 -10.13 12.87 -32.36
N MET A 705 -10.65 12.67 -31.16
CA MET A 705 -10.81 13.71 -30.16
C MET A 705 -10.50 13.15 -28.77
N THR A 706 -10.41 13.99 -27.77
CA THR A 706 -10.25 13.51 -26.39
C THR A 706 -11.59 13.09 -25.79
N ILE A 707 -11.55 12.19 -24.80
CA ILE A 707 -12.77 11.76 -24.09
C ILE A 707 -13.49 12.98 -23.46
N PRO A 708 -12.80 13.92 -22.78
CA PRO A 708 -13.47 15.10 -22.23
C PRO A 708 -14.14 15.97 -23.31
N GLU A 709 -13.47 16.22 -24.45
CA GLU A 709 -14.05 16.98 -25.57
C GLU A 709 -15.32 16.33 -26.12
N ALA A 710 -15.28 15.00 -26.36
CA ALA A 710 -16.42 14.26 -26.88
C ALA A 710 -17.63 14.41 -25.95
N VAL A 711 -17.41 14.23 -24.65
CA VAL A 711 -18.48 14.33 -23.64
C VAL A 711 -19.03 15.74 -23.55
N GLN A 712 -18.19 16.78 -23.58
CA GLN A 712 -18.67 18.16 -23.54
C GLN A 712 -19.59 18.48 -24.74
N LEU A 713 -19.20 18.06 -25.95
CA LEU A 713 -20.01 18.24 -27.15
C LEU A 713 -21.28 17.40 -27.12
N VAL A 714 -21.25 16.18 -26.56
CA VAL A 714 -22.46 15.37 -26.32
C VAL A 714 -23.43 16.08 -25.38
N LEU A 715 -22.93 16.68 -24.30
CA LEU A 715 -23.76 17.45 -23.36
C LEU A 715 -24.38 18.69 -24.05
N GLN A 716 -23.63 19.36 -24.92
CA GLN A 716 -24.18 20.45 -25.74
C GLN A 716 -25.21 19.97 -26.77
N ALA A 717 -24.97 18.85 -27.46
CA ALA A 717 -25.94 18.28 -28.38
C ALA A 717 -27.25 17.93 -27.64
N SER A 718 -27.14 17.43 -26.41
CA SER A 718 -28.30 17.05 -25.60
C SER A 718 -29.30 18.19 -25.35
N ILE A 719 -28.83 19.44 -25.27
CA ILE A 719 -29.70 20.60 -25.03
C ILE A 719 -30.25 21.21 -26.32
N LEU A 720 -29.69 20.87 -27.49
CA LEU A 720 -30.11 21.39 -28.79
C LEU A 720 -31.23 20.57 -29.42
N GLY A 721 -31.34 19.28 -29.08
CA GLY A 721 -32.30 18.38 -29.72
C GLY A 721 -33.74 18.58 -29.23
N HIS A 722 -34.67 18.53 -30.17
CA HIS A 722 -36.11 18.60 -29.96
C HIS A 722 -36.80 17.23 -30.15
N GLY A 723 -36.10 16.25 -30.70
CA GLY A 723 -36.54 14.87 -30.89
C GLY A 723 -36.30 14.37 -32.31
N GLY A 724 -35.64 13.21 -32.44
CA GLY A 724 -35.39 12.50 -33.69
C GLY A 724 -34.12 12.90 -34.42
N GLU A 725 -33.37 13.89 -33.91
CA GLU A 725 -32.13 14.34 -34.52
C GLU A 725 -30.98 13.36 -34.33
N VAL A 726 -30.11 13.31 -35.34
CA VAL A 726 -28.78 12.71 -35.23
C VAL A 726 -27.74 13.81 -35.34
N PHE A 727 -27.08 14.10 -34.23
CA PHE A 727 -25.99 15.07 -34.17
C PHE A 727 -24.68 14.43 -34.62
N VAL A 728 -23.89 15.15 -35.40
CA VAL A 728 -22.54 14.73 -35.83
C VAL A 728 -21.53 15.75 -35.34
N LEU A 729 -20.51 15.29 -34.62
CA LEU A 729 -19.47 16.16 -34.08
C LEU A 729 -18.39 16.44 -35.13
N ASP A 730 -17.93 17.69 -35.20
CA ASP A 730 -16.75 18.06 -35.98
C ASP A 730 -15.48 17.51 -35.30
N MET A 731 -14.87 16.51 -35.92
CA MET A 731 -13.67 15.84 -35.40
C MET A 731 -12.36 16.48 -35.87
N GLY A 732 -12.42 17.47 -36.77
CA GLY A 732 -11.26 18.00 -37.46
C GLY A 732 -10.70 17.04 -38.52
N GLN A 733 -9.39 17.08 -38.74
CA GLN A 733 -8.73 16.29 -39.78
C GLN A 733 -8.46 14.85 -39.32
N PRO A 734 -8.53 13.85 -40.24
CA PRO A 734 -8.21 12.47 -39.91
C PRO A 734 -6.69 12.31 -39.68
N VAL A 735 -6.33 11.40 -38.78
CA VAL A 735 -4.93 11.10 -38.41
C VAL A 735 -4.58 9.69 -38.88
N LYS A 736 -3.42 9.54 -39.55
CA LYS A 736 -2.89 8.22 -39.90
C LYS A 736 -2.45 7.47 -38.65
N ILE A 737 -2.84 6.20 -38.54
CA ILE A 737 -2.47 5.34 -37.40
C ILE A 737 -0.95 5.10 -37.36
N LEU A 738 -0.30 5.07 -38.52
CA LEU A 738 1.16 4.96 -38.63
C LEU A 738 1.86 6.19 -38.04
N ASP A 739 1.37 7.40 -38.33
CA ASP A 739 1.92 8.65 -37.80
C ASP A 739 1.72 8.72 -36.28
N LEU A 740 0.54 8.29 -35.80
CA LEU A 740 0.24 8.19 -34.38
C LEU A 740 1.20 7.24 -33.65
N ALA A 741 1.48 6.06 -34.23
CA ALA A 741 2.44 5.10 -33.68
C ALA A 741 3.85 5.71 -33.61
N THR A 742 4.28 6.36 -34.69
CA THR A 742 5.59 7.01 -34.80
C THR A 742 5.76 8.12 -33.76
N GLU A 743 4.75 8.97 -33.61
CA GLU A 743 4.78 10.07 -32.64
C GLU A 743 4.82 9.54 -31.20
N LEU A 744 4.07 8.49 -30.90
CA LEU A 744 4.04 7.89 -29.57
C LEU A 744 5.38 7.26 -29.17
N ILE A 745 6.07 6.61 -30.12
CA ILE A 745 7.44 6.10 -29.92
C ILE A 745 8.40 7.26 -29.58
N LYS A 746 8.34 8.35 -30.34
CA LYS A 746 9.17 9.55 -30.11
C LYS A 746 8.90 10.20 -28.76
N LEU A 747 7.62 10.40 -28.41
CA LEU A 747 7.21 10.96 -27.11
C LEU A 747 7.59 10.05 -25.93
N SER A 748 7.84 8.76 -26.17
CA SER A 748 8.37 7.82 -25.18
C SER A 748 9.90 7.91 -25.01
N GLY A 749 10.57 8.80 -25.75
CA GLY A 749 12.03 8.97 -25.72
C GLY A 749 12.80 7.91 -26.50
N LEU A 750 12.17 7.24 -27.46
CA LEU A 750 12.74 6.12 -28.23
C LEU A 750 12.84 6.46 -29.71
N GLU A 751 13.81 5.87 -30.40
CA GLU A 751 14.04 6.04 -31.83
C GLU A 751 13.45 4.87 -32.65
N LEU A 752 12.65 5.20 -33.67
CA LEU A 752 12.07 4.23 -34.61
C LEU A 752 13.18 3.51 -35.39
N ASN A 753 13.05 2.19 -35.57
CA ASN A 753 13.99 1.26 -36.22
C ASN A 753 15.34 1.08 -35.49
N ARG A 754 15.62 1.86 -34.43
CA ARG A 754 16.77 1.67 -33.55
C ARG A 754 16.37 0.97 -32.26
N ASP A 755 15.37 1.51 -31.57
CA ASP A 755 14.90 1.01 -30.28
C ASP A 755 13.61 0.18 -30.43
N ILE A 756 12.71 0.60 -31.33
CA ILE A 756 11.41 -0.05 -31.59
C ILE A 756 11.13 -0.07 -33.10
N GLU A 757 10.65 -1.21 -33.59
CA GLU A 757 10.17 -1.39 -34.96
C GLU A 757 8.63 -1.27 -35.04
N ILE A 758 8.11 -0.87 -36.22
CA ILE A 758 6.69 -0.94 -36.55
C ILE A 758 6.48 -2.09 -37.54
N VAL A 759 5.54 -2.98 -37.24
CA VAL A 759 5.18 -4.11 -38.11
C VAL A 759 3.73 -3.96 -38.57
N VAL A 760 3.48 -4.24 -39.86
CA VAL A 760 2.14 -4.20 -40.45
C VAL A 760 1.51 -5.58 -40.40
N ASN A 761 0.33 -5.70 -39.77
CA ASN A 761 -0.34 -6.99 -39.53
C ASN A 761 -1.56 -7.26 -40.43
N GLY A 762 -1.89 -6.34 -41.35
CA GLY A 762 -3.03 -6.47 -42.25
C GLY A 762 -4.37 -6.04 -41.65
N ILE A 763 -5.34 -5.76 -42.53
CA ILE A 763 -6.69 -5.31 -42.17
C ILE A 763 -7.48 -6.45 -41.55
N ARG A 764 -8.17 -6.19 -40.44
CA ARG A 764 -9.00 -7.18 -39.75
C ARG A 764 -10.43 -7.19 -40.31
N PRO A 765 -11.17 -8.30 -40.18
CA PRO A 765 -12.54 -8.40 -40.68
C PRO A 765 -13.43 -7.25 -40.20
N GLY A 766 -14.14 -6.61 -41.15
CA GLY A 766 -15.08 -5.51 -40.89
C GLY A 766 -14.45 -4.13 -40.69
N GLU A 767 -13.12 -4.00 -40.65
CA GLU A 767 -12.46 -2.69 -40.52
C GLU A 767 -12.39 -1.94 -41.85
N LYS A 768 -12.63 -0.62 -41.80
CA LYS A 768 -12.42 0.30 -42.94
C LYS A 768 -11.03 0.92 -42.91
N LEU A 769 -10.49 1.29 -44.07
CA LEU A 769 -9.26 2.08 -44.17
C LEU A 769 -9.45 3.50 -43.61
N SER A 770 -10.56 4.15 -43.97
CA SER A 770 -11.02 5.41 -43.41
C SER A 770 -12.48 5.27 -42.99
N GLU A 771 -12.85 5.97 -41.91
CA GLU A 771 -14.26 6.09 -41.51
C GLU A 771 -14.89 7.29 -42.22
N ASP A 772 -16.20 7.23 -42.43
CA ASP A 772 -16.99 8.32 -42.99
C ASP A 772 -17.70 9.04 -41.84
N LEU A 773 -17.60 10.37 -41.77
CA LEU A 773 -18.37 11.16 -40.79
C LEU A 773 -19.76 11.54 -41.30
N PHE A 774 -19.91 11.64 -42.62
CA PHE A 774 -21.09 12.16 -43.29
C PHE A 774 -21.60 11.15 -44.34
N LEU A 775 -22.92 10.96 -44.41
CA LEU A 775 -23.64 10.24 -45.44
C LEU A 775 -23.94 11.18 -46.60
N GLU A 776 -23.61 10.79 -47.83
CA GLU A 776 -23.93 11.56 -49.04
C GLU A 776 -25.43 11.78 -49.23
N GLN A 777 -26.25 10.88 -48.66
CA GLN A 777 -27.71 10.93 -48.74
C GLN A 777 -28.34 11.82 -47.65
N GLU A 778 -27.60 12.20 -46.60
CA GLU A 778 -28.07 13.10 -45.53
C GLU A 778 -27.70 14.56 -45.85
N THR A 779 -28.55 15.50 -45.47
CA THR A 779 -28.20 16.93 -45.51
C THR A 779 -27.78 17.38 -44.12
N TYR A 780 -26.71 18.15 -44.01
CA TYR A 780 -26.15 18.56 -42.71
C TYR A 780 -26.30 20.06 -42.50
N PHE A 781 -26.89 20.43 -41.37
CA PHE A 781 -27.01 21.82 -40.95
C PHE A 781 -26.10 22.09 -39.76
N ARG A 782 -25.35 23.20 -39.82
CA ARG A 782 -24.55 23.65 -38.68
C ARG A 782 -25.48 24.20 -37.62
N THR A 783 -25.28 23.80 -36.37
CA THR A 783 -26.05 24.35 -35.25
C THR A 783 -25.49 25.69 -34.79
N GLN A 784 -26.13 26.32 -33.79
CA GLN A 784 -25.56 27.48 -33.09
C GLN A 784 -24.22 27.17 -32.42
N GLN A 785 -23.90 25.89 -32.19
CA GLN A 785 -22.59 25.44 -31.74
C GLN A 785 -21.75 25.02 -32.94
N GLU A 786 -20.65 25.73 -33.16
CA GLU A 786 -19.81 25.60 -34.36
C GLU A 786 -19.29 24.19 -34.65
N LYS A 787 -19.14 23.36 -33.61
CA LYS A 787 -18.58 22.01 -33.68
C LYS A 787 -19.63 20.89 -33.71
N ILE A 788 -20.90 21.24 -33.89
CA ILE A 788 -22.02 20.31 -33.91
C ILE A 788 -22.86 20.54 -35.17
N PHE A 789 -23.00 19.48 -35.96
CA PHE A 789 -23.92 19.41 -37.10
C PHE A 789 -25.16 18.59 -36.72
N VAL A 790 -26.28 18.89 -37.34
CA VAL A 790 -27.50 18.07 -37.31
C VAL A 790 -27.68 17.43 -38.67
N ALA A 791 -27.78 16.09 -38.70
CA ALA A 791 -28.19 15.35 -39.88
C ALA A 791 -29.70 15.47 -40.05
N ASN A 792 -30.13 15.95 -41.21
CA ASN A 792 -31.53 15.96 -41.60
C ASN A 792 -31.81 14.75 -42.50
N HIS A 793 -32.84 14.00 -42.11
CA HIS A 793 -33.31 12.84 -42.82
C HIS A 793 -34.65 13.15 -43.52
N PRO A 794 -34.78 12.83 -44.82
CA PRO A 794 -35.92 13.26 -45.61
C PRO A 794 -37.26 12.59 -45.26
N ASN A 795 -37.29 11.39 -44.67
CA ASN A 795 -38.53 10.64 -44.44
C ASN A 795 -38.87 10.42 -42.96
N TYR A 796 -40.10 10.79 -42.58
CA TYR A 796 -40.64 10.71 -41.21
C TYR A 796 -41.79 9.69 -41.03
N ASN A 797 -42.32 9.10 -42.11
CA ASN A 797 -43.66 8.48 -42.08
C ASN A 797 -43.70 6.95 -41.86
N GLU A 798 -42.59 6.21 -41.85
CA GLU A 798 -42.56 4.73 -41.70
C GLU A 798 -41.94 4.25 -40.37
N VAL A 799 -42.26 4.96 -39.29
CA VAL A 799 -41.71 4.73 -37.94
C VAL A 799 -42.05 3.36 -37.36
N GLY A 800 -43.29 2.89 -37.62
CA GLY A 800 -43.77 1.59 -37.13
C GLY A 800 -43.19 0.40 -37.88
N GLU A 801 -42.88 0.55 -39.17
CA GLU A 801 -42.30 -0.51 -39.99
C GLU A 801 -40.84 -0.75 -39.62
N THR A 802 -40.07 0.33 -39.37
CA THR A 802 -38.67 0.25 -38.93
C THR A 802 -38.51 -0.59 -37.66
N GLU A 803 -39.28 -0.28 -36.61
CA GLU A 803 -39.23 -1.01 -35.34
C GLU A 803 -39.66 -2.47 -35.53
N ARG A 804 -40.73 -2.71 -36.28
CA ARG A 804 -41.23 -4.07 -36.55
C ARG A 804 -40.20 -4.92 -37.28
N THR A 805 -39.52 -4.36 -38.28
CA THR A 805 -38.45 -5.04 -39.02
C THR A 805 -37.28 -5.39 -38.11
N ILE A 806 -36.85 -4.47 -37.24
CA ILE A 806 -35.78 -4.72 -36.26
C ILE A 806 -36.20 -5.79 -35.24
N LEU A 807 -37.44 -5.77 -34.75
CA LEU A 807 -37.97 -6.77 -33.83
C LEU A 807 -38.09 -8.16 -34.49
N ASN A 808 -38.49 -8.22 -35.76
CA ASN A 808 -38.50 -9.45 -36.54
C ASN A 808 -37.09 -10.02 -36.67
N LEU A 809 -36.09 -9.17 -37.00
CA LEU A 809 -34.69 -9.57 -37.01
C LEU A 809 -34.25 -10.13 -35.64
N LEU A 810 -34.56 -9.44 -34.54
CA LEU A 810 -34.23 -9.90 -33.19
C LEU A 810 -34.83 -11.27 -32.89
N ASN A 811 -36.11 -11.48 -33.22
CA ASN A 811 -36.78 -12.76 -33.02
C ASN A 811 -36.16 -13.88 -33.87
N THR A 812 -35.85 -13.60 -35.14
CA THR A 812 -35.17 -14.54 -36.03
C THR A 812 -33.80 -14.93 -35.48
N VAL A 813 -33.00 -13.96 -35.02
CA VAL A 813 -31.67 -14.22 -34.41
C VAL A 813 -31.79 -15.02 -33.10
N LYS A 814 -32.82 -14.75 -32.28
CA LYS A 814 -33.09 -15.52 -31.05
C LYS A 814 -33.46 -16.97 -31.32
N GLN A 815 -34.39 -17.21 -32.24
CA GLN A 815 -34.88 -18.55 -32.58
C GLN A 815 -33.80 -19.41 -33.24
N ASN A 816 -32.93 -18.79 -34.05
CA ASN A 816 -31.91 -19.50 -34.82
C ASN A 816 -30.50 -19.44 -34.19
N ARG A 817 -30.39 -19.07 -32.91
CA ARG A 817 -29.09 -18.86 -32.22
C ARG A 817 -28.13 -20.05 -32.35
N THR A 818 -28.66 -21.27 -32.40
CA THR A 818 -27.89 -22.52 -32.50
C THR A 818 -27.97 -23.19 -33.88
N GLN A 819 -28.80 -22.69 -34.78
CA GLN A 819 -29.15 -23.36 -36.05
C GLN A 819 -28.54 -22.69 -37.28
N MET A 820 -28.34 -21.36 -37.27
CA MET A 820 -27.73 -20.64 -38.38
C MET A 820 -26.23 -20.44 -38.18
N THR A 821 -25.47 -20.53 -39.27
CA THR A 821 -24.04 -20.17 -39.25
C THR A 821 -23.86 -18.66 -39.03
N SER A 822 -22.75 -18.28 -38.40
CA SER A 822 -22.40 -16.87 -38.15
C SER A 822 -22.42 -16.01 -39.43
N GLU A 823 -22.03 -16.58 -40.56
CA GLU A 823 -22.02 -15.91 -41.88
C GLU A 823 -23.44 -15.54 -42.34
N HIS A 824 -24.39 -16.47 -42.28
CA HIS A 824 -25.78 -16.19 -42.66
C HIS A 824 -26.43 -15.16 -41.73
N ILE A 825 -26.15 -15.21 -40.43
CA ILE A 825 -26.64 -14.20 -39.48
C ILE A 825 -26.05 -12.82 -39.82
N GLN A 826 -24.78 -12.75 -40.18
CA GLN A 826 -24.14 -11.50 -40.59
C GLN A 826 -24.75 -10.93 -41.86
N GLU A 827 -24.93 -11.75 -42.90
CA GLU A 827 -25.56 -11.33 -44.16
C GLU A 827 -26.98 -10.81 -43.92
N LEU A 828 -27.76 -11.52 -43.09
CA LEU A 828 -29.10 -11.09 -42.71
C LEU A 828 -29.08 -9.72 -42.02
N ILE A 829 -28.21 -9.51 -41.03
CA ILE A 829 -28.12 -8.23 -40.29
C ILE A 829 -27.73 -7.10 -41.23
N LEU A 830 -26.71 -7.29 -42.07
CA LEU A 830 -26.24 -6.26 -43.00
C LEU A 830 -27.29 -5.96 -44.07
N LYS A 831 -27.96 -6.99 -44.61
CA LYS A 831 -29.08 -6.85 -45.56
C LYS A 831 -30.22 -6.04 -44.95
N VAL A 832 -30.68 -6.42 -43.75
CA VAL A 832 -31.76 -5.69 -43.05
C VAL A 832 -31.34 -4.25 -42.75
N CYS A 833 -30.10 -4.03 -42.31
CA CYS A 833 -29.58 -2.68 -42.09
C CYS A 833 -29.62 -1.84 -43.38
N HIS A 834 -29.22 -2.43 -44.49
CA HIS A 834 -29.18 -1.77 -45.79
C HIS A 834 -30.59 -1.49 -46.35
N GLU A 835 -31.52 -2.44 -46.19
CA GLU A 835 -32.94 -2.25 -46.55
C GLU A 835 -33.56 -1.11 -45.76
N LEU A 836 -33.30 -1.06 -44.44
CA LEU A 836 -33.77 0.03 -43.58
C LEU A 836 -33.18 1.38 -44.00
N ASP A 837 -31.90 1.42 -44.38
CA ASP A 837 -31.27 2.63 -44.92
C ASP A 837 -31.89 3.03 -46.27
N GLN A 838 -32.08 2.10 -47.21
CA GLN A 838 -32.70 2.39 -48.49
C GLN A 838 -34.12 2.92 -48.36
N ASN A 839 -34.95 2.29 -47.53
CA ASN A 839 -36.33 2.75 -47.26
C ASN A 839 -36.34 4.14 -46.62
N ALA A 840 -35.37 4.44 -45.77
CA ALA A 840 -35.23 5.78 -45.19
C ALA A 840 -34.93 6.88 -46.24
N PHE A 841 -34.47 6.53 -47.46
CA PHE A 841 -34.06 7.47 -48.51
C PHE A 841 -34.80 7.33 -49.85
N SER A 842 -35.63 6.31 -50.08
CA SER A 842 -36.17 5.95 -51.40
C SER A 842 -37.40 6.73 -51.89
N SER A 843 -38.13 7.46 -51.04
CA SER A 843 -39.28 8.28 -51.49
C SER A 843 -38.89 9.74 -51.77
N ARG A 844 -38.02 9.95 -52.75
CA ARG A 844 -37.44 11.26 -53.10
C ARG A 844 -38.35 12.16 -53.94
N GLU A 845 -39.57 11.75 -54.28
CA GLU A 845 -40.32 12.40 -55.37
C GLU A 845 -41.23 13.58 -55.02
N ASP A 846 -41.53 13.92 -53.76
CA ASP A 846 -42.58 14.95 -53.57
C ASP A 846 -42.58 15.78 -52.26
N LEU A 847 -41.44 16.35 -51.83
CA LEU A 847 -41.40 17.20 -50.62
C LEU A 847 -40.51 18.45 -50.76
N SER A 848 -40.61 19.17 -51.88
CA SER A 848 -39.91 20.46 -52.05
C SER A 848 -40.58 21.65 -51.36
N GLN A 849 -41.70 21.51 -50.63
CA GLN A 849 -42.44 22.68 -50.13
C GLN A 849 -43.05 22.66 -48.72
N SER A 850 -42.83 21.68 -47.84
CA SER A 850 -43.36 21.83 -46.48
C SER A 850 -42.53 21.19 -45.37
N ILE A 851 -42.36 21.96 -44.27
CA ILE A 851 -41.79 21.58 -42.96
C ILE A 851 -40.24 21.58 -43.01
N ILE A 852 -39.47 22.56 -42.52
CA ILE A 852 -39.42 23.23 -41.21
C ILE A 852 -38.77 24.62 -41.42
N ARG A 853 -39.47 25.72 -41.11
CA ARG A 853 -38.79 27.00 -40.77
C ARG A 853 -38.57 27.01 -39.26
N PRO A 854 -37.36 27.28 -38.74
CA PRO A 854 -37.17 27.44 -37.31
C PRO A 854 -37.96 28.67 -36.84
N ARG A 855 -38.83 28.49 -35.83
CA ARG A 855 -39.46 29.61 -35.11
C ARG A 855 -38.38 30.35 -34.33
N ILE A 856 -37.77 31.35 -34.95
CA ILE A 856 -37.00 32.38 -34.28
C ILE A 856 -38.03 33.30 -33.61
N SER A 857 -38.17 33.19 -32.28
CA SER A 857 -38.78 34.25 -31.48
C SER A 857 -37.69 35.27 -31.18
N SER A 858 -37.83 36.47 -31.74
CA SER A 858 -37.01 37.63 -31.40
C SER A 858 -37.34 38.07 -29.97
N PRO A 859 -36.34 38.38 -29.11
CA PRO A 859 -36.60 39.13 -27.90
C PRO A 859 -36.83 40.60 -28.30
N THR A 860 -37.95 41.13 -27.83
CA THR A 860 -38.34 42.53 -27.85
C THR A 860 -37.20 43.44 -27.41
N GLN A 861 -36.75 44.33 -28.31
CA GLN A 861 -35.97 45.50 -27.97
C GLN A 861 -36.86 46.44 -27.13
N GLN A 862 -36.56 46.55 -25.84
CA GLN A 862 -36.87 47.75 -25.07
C GLN A 862 -35.55 48.46 -24.77
N SER A 863 -35.41 49.63 -25.37
CA SER A 863 -34.46 50.67 -24.98
C SER A 863 -34.65 51.05 -23.50
N PRO A 864 -33.56 51.47 -22.84
CA PRO A 864 -33.51 52.91 -22.56
C PRO A 864 -32.17 53.54 -22.96
N SER A 865 -32.29 54.84 -23.21
CA SER A 865 -31.31 55.79 -23.72
C SER A 865 -30.41 56.35 -22.59
N PRO A 866 -29.46 57.28 -22.84
CA PRO A 866 -28.09 57.21 -22.33
C PRO A 866 -27.78 58.22 -21.21
N ASN A 867 -26.64 58.02 -20.53
CA ASN A 867 -25.84 58.95 -19.69
C ASN A 867 -25.21 58.12 -18.55
N LEU A 868 -23.92 58.19 -18.19
CA LEU A 868 -22.95 59.26 -18.25
C LEU A 868 -21.53 58.64 -18.36
N SER A 869 -20.68 59.33 -19.09
CA SER A 869 -19.23 59.27 -19.06
C SER A 869 -18.63 59.38 -17.65
N SER A 870 -17.48 58.73 -17.44
CA SER A 870 -16.21 59.32 -16.96
C SER A 870 -15.47 58.50 -15.89
N LEU A 871 -14.15 58.38 -16.12
CA LEU A 871 -13.05 58.05 -15.20
C LEU A 871 -12.88 56.54 -14.92
N GLY A 872 -11.87 55.81 -15.42
CA GLY A 872 -10.54 56.22 -15.90
C GLY A 872 -9.51 56.07 -14.77
N ALA A 873 -8.98 54.85 -14.60
CA ALA A 873 -7.61 54.51 -14.20
C ALA A 873 -7.45 52.98 -14.28
#